data_AF-A0A374TDN3-F1
#
_entry.id   AF-A0A374TDN3-F1
#
_cell.length_a   1.000
_cell.length_b   1.000
_cell.length_c   1.000
_cell.angle_alpha   90.00
_cell.angle_beta   90.00
_cell.angle_gamma   90.00
#
_symmetry.space_group_name_H-M   'P 1'
#
loop_
_entity.id
_entity.type
_entity.pdbx_description
1 polymer ?
#
loop_
_entity_poly.entity_id
_entity_poly.type
_entity_poly.pdbx_seq_one_letter_code
_entity_poly.pdbx_strand_id
1 'polypeptide(L)'
;MMKPKYLLFSAALLAMTQAVALTPVRKQAQMPAAKKQVNKTTLSVADKDAPAYTIVGKDSTCQIFVYSPAPNQGLHLAYLTDDERWVDVGQLCSSDFGPWGSEKKMYRPFVLKANDGTWRALWSVNKTSPQFAVAYSEDLVTWRPQDYPIMKEKNISDVAAYQMEDGTFDLYLKTEKGKRYVHADKDFRTFQEDSLEASADEILWQRDTATINGKLVEGNDFEIPAIHLNYIRAWHKALAEEAKENSRKLPKNEADLKAYIADVEEKIKKEQGEEAVLQHAKMVKEADAADAFTAKLTVNPKQSHRISDKLIGIFFEDISRAADGGLCAELLQNGDFEYNGERKGWNAATAWMGIEASSSASSSVSLSSSAIISTENGVSVNNPHYAILSSTPIYNIGWEGIVIKRGAAYEVSLYARCIDGKKKQLTVALVDQEGLPIAQAKLKVQGPDWAEYKAQLVITDKYKGELGKDTRFALLPKGEEKVAVDMVSLMPQDTYKGHGLRKDLAETIAELKPRFVRFPGGCMLHGQGLGNIYHWKESIGELKDRKPALNIWNYHQTRKLGFFEYFQWCEDMGAEPLPVLAAGVPCQNSRPNAQGICGQQGGIPMAEMPKYVQDVLDLVEWANGDPATSKWAKMRADAGHPAPFNLKMVGIGNEDLISTDFEQRYLMICKALKEKHPEIEVVGTVGPFHYPSSDYIEGWKIAKENKKWIDAVDEHYYEQPGWFINHQDYYDHYDRKAPKVYLGEYAANGNNELDRALAEGIHLCNVERNGDVVEMTSYAPLLCKDGYHNWNPDMIYFDNSEKIRLTESYKMQKMFGQHSGDTYIVSSLNLPAALKKYVGTSVVKDSKTGKTWLKVVNALPRTLKLQVEAQGAGAGSKQVEVKARSAEVFEL
;
A
#
# COMPACT_ATOMS: atom_id res chain seq x y z
N MET A 1 -16.01 -15.68 -0.26
CA MET A 1 -14.65 -15.40 -0.75
C MET A 1 -13.72 -16.61 -0.67
N MET A 2 -14.07 -17.72 0.01
CA MET A 2 -13.33 -18.98 -0.19
C MET A 2 -13.44 -19.43 -1.65
N LYS A 3 -12.31 -19.66 -2.34
CA LYS A 3 -12.31 -20.15 -3.73
C LYS A 3 -13.05 -21.50 -3.82
N PRO A 4 -13.61 -21.87 -4.99
CA PRO A 4 -14.25 -23.17 -5.20
C PRO A 4 -13.42 -24.36 -4.74
N LYS A 5 -12.08 -24.29 -4.84
CA LYS A 5 -11.16 -25.33 -4.34
C LYS A 5 -11.24 -25.50 -2.81
N TYR A 6 -11.34 -24.43 -2.04
CA TYR A 6 -11.50 -24.48 -0.57
C TYR A 6 -12.94 -24.81 -0.16
N LEU A 7 -13.93 -24.41 -0.97
CA LEU A 7 -15.35 -24.79 -0.80
C LEU A 7 -15.60 -26.27 -1.11
N LEU A 8 -14.91 -26.85 -2.11
CA LEU A 8 -14.97 -28.28 -2.45
C LEU A 8 -14.53 -29.16 -1.26
N PHE A 9 -13.59 -28.69 -0.43
CA PHE A 9 -13.21 -29.38 0.79
C PHE A 9 -14.29 -29.30 1.89
N SER A 10 -14.99 -28.17 2.01
CA SER A 10 -16.19 -28.06 2.88
C SER A 10 -17.35 -28.95 2.40
N ALA A 11 -17.55 -29.06 1.08
CA ALA A 11 -18.56 -29.93 0.49
C ALA A 11 -18.21 -31.43 0.59
N ALA A 12 -16.93 -31.79 0.50
CA ALA A 12 -16.45 -33.15 0.74
C ALA A 12 -16.68 -33.59 2.20
N LEU A 13 -16.59 -32.67 3.15
CA LEU A 13 -16.99 -32.89 4.55
C LEU A 13 -18.50 -33.19 4.69
N LEU A 14 -19.32 -32.48 3.91
CA LEU A 14 -20.77 -32.70 3.86
C LEU A 14 -21.14 -34.03 3.19
N ALA A 15 -20.35 -34.49 2.22
CA ALA A 15 -20.54 -35.78 1.56
C ALA A 15 -20.09 -36.96 2.46
N MET A 16 -19.03 -36.78 3.26
CA MET A 16 -18.57 -37.81 4.22
C MET A 16 -19.49 -37.96 5.44
N THR A 17 -20.34 -36.97 5.75
CA THR A 17 -21.34 -37.04 6.82
C THR A 17 -22.67 -37.68 6.39
N GLN A 18 -22.92 -37.86 5.09
CA GLN A 18 -24.14 -38.53 4.58
C GLN A 18 -24.07 -40.06 4.54
N ALA A 19 -22.93 -40.66 4.93
CA ALA A 19 -22.72 -42.10 4.93
C ALA A 19 -22.83 -42.75 6.33
N VAL A 20 -23.68 -42.27 7.24
CA VAL A 20 -24.04 -43.00 8.47
C VAL A 20 -25.53 -42.83 8.80
N ALA A 21 -26.27 -43.94 8.65
CA ALA A 21 -27.62 -44.28 9.11
C ALA A 21 -28.59 -43.17 9.58
N LEU A 22 -29.58 -42.83 8.74
CA LEU A 22 -30.85 -42.22 9.17
C LEU A 22 -31.88 -43.31 9.49
N THR A 23 -32.37 -43.35 10.74
CA THR A 23 -33.65 -44.00 11.08
C THR A 23 -34.73 -42.91 11.22
N PRO A 24 -35.87 -42.99 10.50
CA PRO A 24 -36.86 -41.94 10.52
C PRO A 24 -37.88 -42.13 11.65
N VAL A 25 -38.05 -41.10 12.49
CA VAL A 25 -39.22 -41.02 13.40
C VAL A 25 -40.36 -40.34 12.65
N ARG A 26 -41.37 -41.15 12.29
CA ARG A 26 -42.68 -40.69 11.83
C ARG A 26 -43.43 -40.02 12.99
N LYS A 27 -43.95 -38.81 12.79
CA LYS A 27 -45.15 -38.34 13.49
C LYS A 27 -46.11 -37.67 12.51
N GLN A 28 -47.25 -38.34 12.33
CA GLN A 28 -48.47 -37.79 11.74
C GLN A 28 -49.02 -36.67 12.63
N ALA A 29 -49.53 -35.59 12.02
CA ALA A 29 -50.70 -34.89 12.52
C ALA A 29 -51.36 -34.07 11.40
N GLN A 30 -52.68 -34.21 11.31
CA GLN A 30 -53.60 -33.61 10.35
C GLN A 30 -53.76 -32.09 10.58
N MET A 31 -54.07 -31.36 9.49
CA MET A 31 -54.70 -30.03 9.54
C MET A 31 -56.16 -30.13 10.05
N PRO A 32 -56.73 -29.05 10.62
CA PRO A 32 -57.52 -28.13 9.80
C PRO A 32 -57.41 -26.62 10.16
N ALA A 33 -57.98 -25.81 9.29
CA ALA A 33 -57.92 -24.35 9.20
C ALA A 33 -58.81 -23.56 10.18
N ALA A 34 -58.42 -22.31 10.52
CA ALA A 34 -59.30 -21.11 10.54
C ALA A 34 -58.57 -19.80 10.96
N LYS A 35 -59.11 -18.68 10.48
CA LYS A 35 -58.68 -17.26 10.52
C LYS A 35 -58.54 -16.64 11.93
N LYS A 36 -57.55 -15.75 12.15
CA LYS A 36 -57.68 -14.26 12.29
C LYS A 36 -56.47 -13.61 13.01
N GLN A 37 -55.98 -12.53 12.39
CA GLN A 37 -55.27 -11.33 12.87
C GLN A 37 -54.45 -11.30 14.18
N VAL A 38 -53.16 -11.02 13.96
CA VAL A 38 -52.31 -9.97 14.58
C VAL A 38 -52.22 -9.92 16.10
N ASN A 39 -51.07 -10.35 16.62
CA ASN A 39 -50.34 -9.59 17.63
C ASN A 39 -48.83 -9.81 17.52
N LYS A 40 -48.08 -8.71 17.71
CA LYS A 40 -46.61 -8.61 17.68
C LYS A 40 -45.98 -9.59 18.67
N THR A 41 -45.02 -10.38 18.19
CA THR A 41 -43.99 -11.00 19.05
C THR A 41 -42.68 -11.06 18.27
N THR A 42 -41.70 -10.31 18.78
CA THR A 42 -40.25 -10.59 18.77
C THR A 42 -39.76 -11.68 17.83
N LEU A 43 -39.12 -11.26 16.74
CA LEU A 43 -38.13 -12.09 16.06
C LEU A 43 -36.96 -12.27 17.02
N SER A 44 -36.76 -13.51 17.48
CA SER A 44 -35.57 -13.93 18.18
C SER A 44 -34.36 -13.65 17.28
N VAL A 45 -33.42 -12.88 17.82
CA VAL A 45 -32.06 -12.75 17.31
C VAL A 45 -31.49 -14.16 17.20
N ALA A 46 -31.12 -14.59 16.00
CA ALA A 46 -30.30 -15.78 15.83
C ALA A 46 -28.98 -15.55 16.56
N ASP A 47 -28.57 -16.51 17.40
CA ASP A 47 -27.33 -16.48 18.15
C ASP A 47 -26.17 -16.15 17.21
N LYS A 48 -25.56 -14.97 17.39
CA LYS A 48 -24.39 -14.52 16.60
C LYS A 48 -23.11 -15.25 17.01
N ASP A 49 -23.18 -16.06 18.07
CA ASP A 49 -22.03 -16.64 18.77
C ASP A 49 -21.84 -18.13 18.46
N ALA A 50 -22.62 -18.70 17.52
CA ALA A 50 -22.39 -20.08 17.08
C ALA A 50 -21.20 -20.12 16.11
N PRO A 51 -20.21 -21.02 16.30
CA PRO A 51 -19.08 -21.15 15.40
C PRO A 51 -19.56 -21.46 13.98
N ALA A 52 -18.85 -20.94 12.96
CA ALA A 52 -19.26 -21.10 11.56
C ALA A 52 -19.40 -22.56 11.12
N TYR A 53 -18.81 -23.50 11.86
CA TYR A 53 -19.05 -24.93 11.76
C TYR A 53 -18.84 -25.62 13.12
N THR A 54 -19.51 -26.75 13.32
CA THR A 54 -19.31 -27.62 14.49
C THR A 54 -19.06 -29.04 14.00
N ILE A 55 -17.92 -29.62 14.36
CA ILE A 55 -17.58 -31.01 13.97
C ILE A 55 -18.20 -31.95 15.01
N VAL A 56 -19.17 -32.75 14.59
CA VAL A 56 -19.85 -33.75 15.43
C VAL A 56 -19.38 -35.14 15.02
N GLY A 57 -18.62 -35.81 15.88
CA GLY A 57 -18.19 -37.21 15.70
C GLY A 57 -17.11 -37.59 16.72
N LYS A 58 -17.34 -38.67 17.48
CA LYS A 58 -16.46 -39.15 18.57
C LYS A 58 -15.60 -40.37 18.20
N ASP A 59 -15.60 -40.82 16.96
CA ASP A 59 -15.05 -42.16 16.68
C ASP A 59 -13.54 -42.17 16.38
N SER A 60 -12.87 -41.01 16.26
CA SER A 60 -11.40 -40.91 16.35
C SER A 60 -10.92 -39.49 16.70
N THR A 61 -10.20 -39.36 17.81
CA THR A 61 -9.42 -38.16 18.17
C THR A 61 -7.95 -38.38 17.84
N CYS A 62 -7.21 -37.30 17.63
CA CYS A 62 -5.75 -37.32 17.48
C CYS A 62 -5.14 -36.24 18.37
N GLN A 63 -3.93 -36.49 18.85
CA GLN A 63 -3.14 -35.50 19.57
C GLN A 63 -2.45 -34.57 18.58
N ILE A 64 -2.55 -33.27 18.84
CA ILE A 64 -1.81 -32.21 18.15
C ILE A 64 -0.94 -31.45 19.15
N PHE A 65 0.09 -30.81 18.62
CA PHE A 65 0.98 -29.93 19.38
C PHE A 65 1.12 -28.61 18.64
N VAL A 66 0.73 -27.53 19.28
CA VAL A 66 0.80 -26.17 18.72
C VAL A 66 2.00 -25.45 19.32
N TYR A 67 2.90 -24.95 18.48
CA TYR A 67 4.22 -24.48 18.90
C TYR A 67 4.78 -23.42 17.96
N SER A 68 5.87 -22.74 18.35
CA SER A 68 6.65 -21.91 17.42
C SER A 68 8.04 -22.53 17.23
N PRO A 69 8.45 -22.90 15.99
CA PRO A 69 9.75 -23.55 15.80
C PRO A 69 10.93 -22.61 16.10
N ALA A 70 10.74 -21.31 15.86
CA ALA A 70 11.65 -20.22 16.20
C ALA A 70 10.88 -18.89 16.17
N PRO A 71 11.38 -17.82 16.82
CA PRO A 71 10.64 -16.56 16.90
C PRO A 71 10.20 -15.96 15.57
N ASN A 72 10.93 -16.20 14.49
CA ASN A 72 10.61 -15.69 13.15
C ASN A 72 9.87 -16.71 12.26
N GLN A 73 9.35 -17.80 12.82
CA GLN A 73 8.69 -18.88 12.08
C GLN A 73 7.21 -19.01 12.43
N GLY A 74 6.64 -18.08 13.19
CA GLY A 74 5.20 -18.06 13.49
C GLY A 74 4.75 -19.26 14.34
N LEU A 75 3.43 -19.45 14.37
CA LEU A 75 2.74 -20.55 15.05
C LEU A 75 2.60 -21.73 14.09
N HIS A 76 2.94 -22.92 14.54
CA HIS A 76 2.91 -24.18 13.80
C HIS A 76 2.05 -25.20 14.52
N LEU A 77 1.61 -26.22 13.77
CA LEU A 77 0.94 -27.40 14.30
C LEU A 77 1.69 -28.65 13.89
N ALA A 78 1.87 -29.56 14.83
CA ALA A 78 2.27 -30.95 14.59
C ALA A 78 1.20 -31.91 15.10
N TYR A 79 1.21 -33.15 14.60
CA TYR A 79 0.36 -34.22 15.11
C TYR A 79 1.18 -35.43 15.53
N LEU A 80 0.67 -36.19 16.50
CA LEU A 80 1.28 -37.42 16.97
C LEU A 80 0.82 -38.59 16.10
N THR A 81 1.76 -39.37 15.60
CA THR A 81 1.47 -40.60 14.85
C THR A 81 1.33 -41.81 15.78
N ASP A 82 0.79 -42.91 15.25
CA ASP A 82 0.64 -44.18 15.99
C ASP A 82 1.98 -44.77 16.46
N ASP A 83 3.11 -44.41 15.81
CA ASP A 83 4.48 -44.74 16.23
C ASP A 83 5.08 -43.73 17.23
N GLU A 84 4.23 -42.97 17.93
CA GLU A 84 4.59 -42.00 18.97
C GLU A 84 5.56 -40.90 18.50
N ARG A 85 5.44 -40.50 17.24
CA ARG A 85 6.35 -39.53 16.62
C ARG A 85 5.60 -38.27 16.17
N TRP A 86 6.12 -37.12 16.55
CA TRP A 86 5.53 -35.84 16.13
C TRP A 86 5.89 -35.51 14.68
N VAL A 87 4.89 -35.12 13.90
CA VAL A 87 5.04 -34.71 12.49
C VAL A 87 4.50 -33.29 12.32
N ASP A 88 5.37 -32.36 11.94
CA ASP A 88 5.01 -30.98 11.60
C ASP A 88 4.07 -30.96 10.38
N VAL A 89 3.00 -30.19 10.49
CA VAL A 89 2.01 -29.97 9.42
C VAL A 89 2.33 -28.66 8.68
N GLY A 90 2.70 -27.61 9.43
CA GLY A 90 3.08 -26.31 8.88
C GLY A 90 2.62 -25.12 9.73
N GLN A 91 2.89 -23.92 9.21
CA GLN A 91 2.59 -22.64 9.87
C GLN A 91 1.09 -22.29 9.79
N LEU A 92 0.46 -22.08 10.95
CA LEU A 92 -0.92 -21.64 11.12
C LEU A 92 -1.08 -20.12 10.98
N CYS A 93 -0.19 -19.33 11.60
CA CYS A 93 -0.18 -17.87 11.50
C CYS A 93 1.22 -17.30 11.75
N SER A 94 1.52 -16.14 11.17
CA SER A 94 2.75 -15.37 11.43
C SER A 94 2.50 -14.27 12.47
N SER A 95 3.52 -13.53 12.87
CA SER A 95 3.37 -12.30 13.67
C SER A 95 3.44 -11.10 12.73
N ASP A 96 2.45 -10.21 12.77
CA ASP A 96 2.44 -8.96 12.00
C ASP A 96 2.94 -7.75 12.82
N PHE A 97 3.62 -7.98 13.95
CA PHE A 97 4.05 -6.92 14.86
C PHE A 97 5.23 -6.08 14.35
N GLY A 98 5.07 -4.76 14.38
CA GLY A 98 6.18 -3.81 14.18
C GLY A 98 6.71 -3.74 12.75
N PRO A 99 7.84 -3.07 12.51
CA PRO A 99 8.39 -2.88 11.17
C PRO A 99 8.80 -4.19 10.49
N TRP A 100 8.81 -4.17 9.15
CA TRP A 100 9.28 -5.28 8.33
C TRP A 100 10.62 -5.86 8.79
N GLY A 101 10.70 -7.19 8.82
CA GLY A 101 11.93 -7.95 9.04
C GLY A 101 12.35 -8.12 10.50
N SER A 102 12.53 -7.03 11.27
CA SER A 102 13.16 -7.12 12.60
C SER A 102 12.21 -7.52 13.72
N GLU A 103 10.98 -6.98 13.73
CA GLU A 103 10.05 -7.12 14.88
C GLU A 103 8.92 -8.12 14.65
N LYS A 104 8.76 -8.64 13.42
CA LYS A 104 7.76 -9.66 13.06
C LYS A 104 8.12 -11.02 13.70
N LYS A 105 7.98 -11.11 15.03
CA LYS A 105 8.42 -12.23 15.88
C LYS A 105 7.31 -12.73 16.80
N MET A 106 7.41 -14.00 17.17
CA MET A 106 6.51 -14.72 18.06
C MET A 106 7.33 -15.47 19.13
N TYR A 107 7.44 -14.91 20.33
CA TYR A 107 8.17 -15.52 21.43
C TYR A 107 7.21 -16.24 22.38
N ARG A 108 7.50 -17.51 22.67
CA ARG A 108 6.79 -18.36 23.65
C ARG A 108 5.26 -18.25 23.51
N PRO A 109 4.69 -18.62 22.35
CA PRO A 109 3.24 -18.54 22.18
C PRO A 109 2.53 -19.46 23.18
N PHE A 110 1.38 -18.99 23.64
CA PHE A 110 0.41 -19.77 24.38
C PHE A 110 -0.89 -19.85 23.58
N VAL A 111 -1.39 -21.06 23.44
CA VAL A 111 -2.64 -21.35 22.76
C VAL A 111 -3.59 -22.00 23.74
N LEU A 112 -4.86 -21.66 23.64
CA LEU A 112 -5.93 -22.32 24.38
C LEU A 112 -7.14 -22.56 23.47
N LYS A 113 -7.88 -23.62 23.78
CA LYS A 113 -9.16 -23.92 23.17
C LYS A 113 -10.27 -23.45 24.12
N ALA A 114 -11.09 -22.53 23.67
CA ALA A 114 -12.21 -22.01 24.43
C ALA A 114 -13.39 -23.00 24.43
N ASN A 115 -14.30 -22.84 25.39
CA ASN A 115 -15.49 -23.68 25.60
C ASN A 115 -16.49 -23.60 24.42
N ASP A 116 -16.43 -22.54 23.63
CA ASP A 116 -17.21 -22.37 22.39
C ASP A 116 -16.63 -23.19 21.20
N GLY A 117 -15.50 -23.87 21.40
CA GLY A 117 -14.79 -24.67 20.39
C GLY A 117 -13.76 -23.91 19.57
N THR A 118 -13.63 -22.60 19.80
CA THR A 118 -12.71 -21.71 19.08
C THR A 118 -11.36 -21.61 19.82
N TRP A 119 -10.40 -20.89 19.24
CA TRP A 119 -9.01 -20.85 19.69
C TRP A 119 -8.57 -19.43 20.00
N ARG A 120 -7.72 -19.27 21.01
CA ARG A 120 -6.99 -18.02 21.30
C ARG A 120 -5.49 -18.33 21.25
N ALA A 121 -4.73 -17.43 20.64
CA ALA A 121 -3.28 -17.41 20.72
C ALA A 121 -2.82 -16.08 21.31
N LEU A 122 -1.77 -16.14 22.12
CA LEU A 122 -1.11 -14.97 22.68
C LEU A 122 0.39 -15.21 22.75
N TRP A 123 1.19 -14.19 22.49
CA TRP A 123 2.66 -14.33 22.54
C TRP A 123 3.35 -13.02 22.86
N SER A 124 4.57 -13.15 23.38
CA SER A 124 5.47 -12.03 23.58
C SER A 124 6.09 -11.60 22.25
N VAL A 125 6.17 -10.29 21.99
CA VAL A 125 6.64 -9.76 20.71
C VAL A 125 8.13 -9.41 20.69
N ASN A 126 8.64 -8.82 21.77
CA ASN A 126 10.06 -8.54 22.00
C ASN A 126 10.29 -8.19 23.49
N LYS A 127 11.49 -7.73 23.84
CA LYS A 127 11.85 -7.35 25.23
C LYS A 127 11.74 -5.86 25.53
N THR A 128 11.45 -5.03 24.54
CA THR A 128 11.57 -3.56 24.64
C THR A 128 10.22 -2.85 24.58
N SER A 129 9.23 -3.48 23.95
CA SER A 129 7.88 -3.00 23.80
C SER A 129 7.04 -3.34 25.03
N PRO A 130 6.13 -2.45 25.45
CA PRO A 130 5.14 -2.73 26.49
C PRO A 130 3.92 -3.43 25.89
N GLN A 131 4.13 -4.36 24.96
CA GLN A 131 3.07 -4.97 24.17
C GLN A 131 3.25 -6.47 24.09
N PHE A 132 2.14 -7.18 24.00
CA PHE A 132 2.07 -8.58 23.63
C PHE A 132 1.03 -8.70 22.53
N ALA A 133 1.05 -9.82 21.80
CA ALA A 133 0.14 -10.04 20.71
C ALA A 133 -0.94 -11.03 21.10
N VAL A 134 -2.10 -10.89 20.47
CA VAL A 134 -3.24 -11.78 20.62
C VAL A 134 -3.86 -12.06 19.25
N ALA A 135 -4.42 -13.26 19.09
CA ALA A 135 -5.19 -13.63 17.91
C ALA A 135 -6.30 -14.63 18.28
N TYR A 136 -7.37 -14.60 17.49
CA TYR A 136 -8.53 -15.49 17.60
C TYR A 136 -8.63 -16.35 16.33
N SER A 137 -9.01 -17.61 16.46
CA SER A 137 -9.31 -18.47 15.30
C SER A 137 -10.49 -19.39 15.57
N GLU A 138 -11.32 -19.62 14.56
CA GLU A 138 -12.42 -20.60 14.64
C GLU A 138 -11.91 -22.04 14.38
N ASP A 139 -10.81 -22.19 13.63
CA ASP A 139 -10.45 -23.43 12.95
C ASP A 139 -8.96 -23.79 12.94
N LEU A 140 -8.12 -22.99 13.59
CA LEU A 140 -6.65 -23.01 13.59
C LEU A 140 -5.96 -22.58 12.29
N VAL A 141 -6.65 -22.41 11.17
CA VAL A 141 -6.03 -22.02 9.88
C VAL A 141 -6.52 -20.67 9.34
N THR A 142 -7.63 -20.18 9.88
CA THR A 142 -8.24 -18.89 9.64
C THR A 142 -8.17 -18.11 10.94
N TRP A 143 -7.15 -17.25 11.05
CA TRP A 143 -6.96 -16.36 12.19
C TRP A 143 -7.55 -14.99 11.86
N ARG A 144 -8.14 -14.32 12.86
CA ARG A 144 -8.54 -12.90 12.75
C ARG A 144 -7.29 -12.00 12.77
N PRO A 145 -7.41 -10.73 12.34
CA PRO A 145 -6.36 -9.72 12.54
C PRO A 145 -5.85 -9.69 13.97
N GLN A 146 -4.55 -9.46 14.13
CA GLN A 146 -3.88 -9.48 15.42
C GLN A 146 -4.12 -8.16 16.16
N ASP A 147 -4.39 -8.24 17.45
CA ASP A 147 -4.41 -7.08 18.33
C ASP A 147 -3.16 -7.09 19.23
N TYR A 148 -2.75 -5.91 19.71
CA TYR A 148 -1.51 -5.76 20.47
C TYR A 148 -1.69 -4.87 21.71
N PRO A 149 -2.32 -5.40 22.77
CA PRO A 149 -2.63 -4.62 23.96
C PRO A 149 -1.38 -3.96 24.55
N ILE A 150 -1.51 -2.67 24.90
CA ILE A 150 -0.43 -1.86 25.48
C ILE A 150 -0.54 -1.89 27.01
N MET A 151 0.52 -2.34 27.66
CA MET A 151 0.61 -2.50 29.11
C MET A 151 1.40 -1.36 29.78
N LYS A 152 1.30 -1.22 31.10
CA LYS A 152 2.12 -0.27 31.88
C LYS A 152 3.60 -0.65 31.92
N GLU A 153 3.93 -1.92 31.73
CA GLU A 153 5.29 -2.46 31.89
C GLU A 153 5.84 -3.01 30.57
N LYS A 154 7.16 -2.85 30.39
CA LYS A 154 7.90 -3.38 29.25
C LYS A 154 8.35 -4.82 29.52
N ASN A 155 8.91 -5.45 28.49
CA ASN A 155 9.56 -6.76 28.58
C ASN A 155 8.59 -7.84 29.06
N ILE A 156 7.46 -7.97 28.35
CA ILE A 156 6.54 -9.08 28.55
C ILE A 156 7.25 -10.34 28.05
N SER A 157 7.68 -11.16 28.99
CA SER A 157 8.56 -12.30 28.76
C SER A 157 7.82 -13.62 28.62
N ASP A 158 6.62 -13.70 29.19
CA ASP A 158 5.73 -14.86 29.10
C ASP A 158 4.27 -14.43 29.26
N VAL A 159 3.35 -15.23 28.71
CA VAL A 159 1.92 -14.94 28.69
C VAL A 159 1.12 -16.23 28.85
N ALA A 160 0.00 -16.17 29.56
CA ALA A 160 -0.99 -17.25 29.65
C ALA A 160 -2.39 -16.68 29.82
N ALA A 161 -3.40 -17.48 29.50
CA ALA A 161 -4.80 -17.07 29.57
C ALA A 161 -5.69 -18.21 30.03
N TYR A 162 -6.78 -17.86 30.70
CA TYR A 162 -7.80 -18.77 31.21
C TYR A 162 -9.17 -18.24 30.84
N GLN A 163 -10.07 -19.12 30.39
CA GLN A 163 -11.46 -18.73 30.18
C GLN A 163 -12.22 -18.80 31.50
N MET A 164 -13.02 -17.78 31.77
CA MET A 164 -13.89 -17.65 32.94
C MET A 164 -15.27 -18.26 32.66
N GLU A 165 -16.04 -18.55 33.71
CA GLU A 165 -17.36 -19.19 33.59
C GLU A 165 -18.37 -18.37 32.76
N ASP A 166 -18.23 -17.05 32.76
CA ASP A 166 -19.07 -16.14 31.96
C ASP A 166 -18.61 -16.02 30.50
N GLY A 167 -17.52 -16.68 30.13
CA GLY A 167 -16.94 -16.72 28.79
C GLY A 167 -15.87 -15.66 28.52
N THR A 168 -15.59 -14.74 29.45
CA THR A 168 -14.47 -13.80 29.34
C THR A 168 -13.13 -14.50 29.59
N PHE A 169 -12.02 -13.78 29.49
CA PHE A 169 -10.69 -14.34 29.70
C PHE A 169 -9.88 -13.55 30.72
N ASP A 170 -9.14 -14.29 31.53
CA ASP A 170 -8.15 -13.77 32.46
C ASP A 170 -6.77 -14.08 31.91
N LEU A 171 -6.01 -13.04 31.58
CA LEU A 171 -4.67 -13.12 31.04
C LEU A 171 -3.68 -12.73 32.12
N TYR A 172 -2.63 -13.53 32.23
CA TYR A 172 -1.52 -13.28 33.11
C TYR A 172 -0.27 -13.02 32.27
N LEU A 173 0.49 -11.98 32.60
CA LEU A 173 1.71 -11.57 31.91
C LEU A 173 2.89 -11.57 32.88
N LYS A 174 4.03 -12.14 32.48
CA LYS A 174 5.29 -12.08 33.23
C LYS A 174 6.16 -10.95 32.70
N THR A 175 6.44 -9.95 33.53
CA THR A 175 7.24 -8.77 33.16
C THR A 175 8.58 -8.77 33.89
N GLU A 176 9.43 -7.77 33.62
CA GLU A 176 10.66 -7.56 34.38
C GLU A 176 10.40 -7.23 35.85
N LYS A 177 9.29 -6.55 36.17
CA LYS A 177 9.00 -6.04 37.52
C LYS A 177 8.09 -6.95 38.34
N GLY A 178 7.49 -7.96 37.74
CA GLY A 178 6.58 -8.87 38.44
C GLY A 178 5.60 -9.53 37.48
N LYS A 179 4.34 -9.63 37.92
CA LYS A 179 3.25 -10.24 37.15
C LYS A 179 2.10 -9.25 36.99
N ARG A 180 1.52 -9.20 35.79
CA ARG A 180 0.38 -8.33 35.46
C ARG A 180 -0.83 -9.19 35.12
N TYR A 181 -2.01 -8.67 35.44
CA TYR A 181 -3.29 -9.29 35.18
C TYR A 181 -4.08 -8.40 34.22
N VAL A 182 -4.65 -9.02 33.19
CA VAL A 182 -5.41 -8.35 32.13
C VAL A 182 -6.69 -9.13 31.92
N HIS A 183 -7.83 -8.45 32.00
CA HIS A 183 -9.11 -9.02 31.64
C HIS A 183 -9.38 -8.79 30.16
N ALA A 184 -9.87 -9.81 29.45
CA ALA A 184 -10.33 -9.68 28.07
C ALA A 184 -11.77 -10.16 27.89
N ASP A 185 -12.47 -9.54 26.96
CA ASP A 185 -13.83 -9.93 26.60
C ASP A 185 -13.90 -11.29 25.89
N LYS A 186 -15.13 -11.77 25.67
CA LYS A 186 -15.41 -13.08 25.06
C LYS A 186 -14.88 -13.20 23.64
N ASP A 187 -14.91 -12.08 22.90
CA ASP A 187 -14.46 -11.96 21.53
C ASP A 187 -12.94 -11.80 21.41
N PHE A 188 -12.25 -11.59 22.54
CA PHE A 188 -10.82 -11.39 22.63
C PHE A 188 -10.34 -10.16 21.83
N ARG A 189 -11.10 -9.06 21.95
CA ARG A 189 -10.88 -7.79 21.25
C ARG A 189 -10.60 -6.63 22.19
N THR A 190 -11.20 -6.64 23.38
CA THR A 190 -10.95 -5.61 24.41
C THR A 190 -10.13 -6.17 25.55
N PHE A 191 -9.16 -5.39 26.02
CA PHE A 191 -8.17 -5.81 27.02
C PHE A 191 -8.01 -4.72 28.07
N GLN A 192 -8.25 -5.05 29.33
CA GLN A 192 -8.19 -4.13 30.45
C GLN A 192 -7.18 -4.63 31.48
N GLU A 193 -6.06 -3.90 31.61
CA GLU A 193 -5.04 -4.18 32.61
C GLU A 193 -5.48 -3.72 34.00
N ASP A 194 -5.32 -4.57 35.01
CA ASP A 194 -5.63 -4.22 36.40
C ASP A 194 -4.60 -3.25 36.99
N SER A 195 -5.03 -2.51 38.00
CA SER A 195 -4.19 -1.69 38.85
C SER A 195 -3.20 -2.49 39.71
N LEU A 196 -3.58 -3.70 40.15
CA LEU A 196 -2.80 -4.51 41.08
C LEU A 196 -1.81 -5.44 40.38
N GLU A 197 -0.76 -5.85 41.11
CA GLU A 197 0.12 -6.92 40.68
C GLU A 197 -0.61 -8.27 40.79
N ALA A 198 -0.39 -9.16 39.83
CA ALA A 198 -1.04 -10.46 39.81
C ALA A 198 -0.35 -11.44 40.79
N SER A 199 -1.11 -12.12 41.63
CA SER A 199 -0.65 -13.33 42.31
C SER A 199 -0.91 -14.54 41.41
N ALA A 200 0.15 -15.12 40.86
CA ALA A 200 0.06 -16.22 39.91
C ALA A 200 1.17 -17.24 40.20
N ASP A 201 0.87 -18.54 40.27
CA ASP A 201 1.86 -19.58 40.50
C ASP A 201 2.74 -19.81 39.26
N GLU A 202 4.00 -20.24 39.43
CA GLU A 202 4.91 -20.48 38.29
C GLU A 202 4.43 -21.61 37.36
N ILE A 203 3.52 -22.47 37.81
CA ILE A 203 2.91 -23.54 37.00
C ILE A 203 2.17 -22.97 35.78
N LEU A 204 1.64 -21.75 35.86
CA LEU A 204 0.86 -21.12 34.79
C LEU A 204 1.68 -20.88 33.51
N TRP A 205 3.01 -20.80 33.64
CA TRP A 205 3.96 -20.55 32.54
C TRP A 205 4.57 -21.82 31.96
N GLN A 206 4.28 -22.97 32.56
CA GLN A 206 4.77 -24.22 32.02
C GLN A 206 4.07 -24.51 30.69
N ARG A 207 4.88 -24.95 29.75
CA ARG A 207 4.47 -25.42 28.44
C ARG A 207 4.90 -26.87 28.31
N ASP A 208 4.12 -27.63 27.57
CA ASP A 208 4.48 -28.99 27.22
C ASP A 208 5.68 -28.97 26.28
N THR A 209 6.37 -30.11 26.16
CA THR A 209 7.52 -30.24 25.29
C THR A 209 7.37 -31.41 24.34
N ALA A 210 7.80 -31.22 23.10
CA ALA A 210 7.80 -32.24 22.07
C ALA A 210 9.11 -32.19 21.28
N THR A 211 9.59 -33.35 20.82
CA THR A 211 10.71 -33.40 19.86
C THR A 211 10.15 -33.47 18.46
N ILE A 212 10.28 -32.38 17.70
CA ILE A 212 9.74 -32.24 16.35
C ILE A 212 10.90 -31.95 15.41
N ASN A 213 11.04 -32.72 14.33
CA ASN A 213 12.16 -32.63 13.38
C ASN A 213 13.55 -32.64 14.08
N GLY A 214 13.68 -33.44 15.14
CA GLY A 214 14.92 -33.58 15.91
C GLY A 214 15.23 -32.42 16.87
N LYS A 215 14.32 -31.45 17.04
CA LYS A 215 14.47 -30.32 17.95
C LYS A 215 13.44 -30.41 19.08
N LEU A 216 13.90 -30.28 20.33
CA LEU A 216 13.02 -30.09 21.47
C LEU A 216 12.40 -28.69 21.40
N VAL A 217 11.08 -28.62 21.40
CA VAL A 217 10.29 -27.38 21.34
C VAL A 217 9.28 -27.35 22.47
N GLU A 218 8.92 -26.14 22.90
CA GLU A 218 7.85 -25.87 23.86
C GLU A 218 6.55 -25.50 23.12
N GLY A 219 5.40 -25.87 23.67
CA GLY A 219 4.10 -25.60 23.07
C GLY A 219 2.93 -26.05 23.95
N ASN A 220 1.77 -26.24 23.32
CA ASN A 220 0.54 -26.71 23.96
C ASN A 220 0.01 -27.94 23.22
N ASP A 221 -0.27 -29.03 23.93
CA ASP A 221 -0.91 -30.21 23.35
C ASP A 221 -2.44 -30.15 23.47
N PHE A 222 -3.13 -30.73 22.48
CA PHE A 222 -4.58 -30.83 22.47
C PHE A 222 -5.04 -32.13 21.82
N GLU A 223 -6.22 -32.61 22.22
CA GLU A 223 -6.96 -33.60 21.45
C GLU A 223 -7.99 -32.91 20.55
N ILE A 224 -7.95 -33.22 19.26
CA ILE A 224 -8.93 -32.74 18.27
C ILE A 224 -9.54 -33.91 17.48
N PRO A 225 -10.72 -33.75 16.88
CA PRO A 225 -11.26 -34.75 15.95
C PRO A 225 -10.31 -34.98 14.77
N ALA A 226 -10.08 -36.24 14.39
CA ALA A 226 -9.15 -36.58 13.29
C ALA A 226 -9.55 -35.92 11.95
N ILE A 227 -10.84 -35.68 11.75
CA ILE A 227 -11.36 -34.95 10.57
C ILE A 227 -10.91 -33.48 10.54
N HIS A 228 -10.72 -32.84 11.70
CA HIS A 228 -10.21 -31.48 11.79
C HIS A 228 -8.73 -31.43 11.40
N LEU A 229 -7.91 -32.39 11.87
CA LEU A 229 -6.52 -32.52 11.42
C LEU A 229 -6.43 -32.76 9.90
N ASN A 230 -7.31 -33.60 9.34
CA ASN A 230 -7.34 -33.84 7.90
C ASN A 230 -7.69 -32.57 7.11
N TYR A 231 -8.60 -31.75 7.62
CA TYR A 231 -8.90 -30.44 7.04
C TYR A 231 -7.66 -29.51 7.03
N ILE A 232 -6.95 -29.39 8.16
CA ILE A 232 -5.74 -28.56 8.26
C ILE A 232 -4.65 -29.06 7.30
N ARG A 233 -4.42 -30.37 7.24
CA ARG A 233 -3.45 -30.99 6.30
C ARG A 233 -3.84 -30.76 4.84
N ALA A 234 -5.12 -30.85 4.51
CA ALA A 234 -5.62 -30.58 3.16
C ALA A 234 -5.43 -29.10 2.78
N TRP A 235 -5.67 -28.18 3.72
CA TRP A 235 -5.43 -26.75 3.53
C TRP A 235 -3.96 -26.44 3.22
N HIS A 236 -3.03 -26.96 4.02
CA HIS A 236 -1.60 -26.81 3.77
C HIS A 236 -1.15 -27.42 2.43
N LYS A 237 -1.69 -28.59 2.08
CA LYS A 237 -1.43 -29.22 0.78
C LYS A 237 -1.89 -28.32 -0.37
N ALA A 238 -3.09 -27.74 -0.27
CA ALA A 238 -3.61 -26.82 -1.29
C ALA A 238 -2.75 -25.56 -1.44
N LEU A 239 -2.31 -24.96 -0.33
CA LEU A 239 -1.38 -23.82 -0.35
C LEU A 239 -0.03 -24.18 -0.97
N ALA A 240 0.54 -25.35 -0.65
CA ALA A 240 1.80 -25.79 -1.22
C ALA A 240 1.68 -26.05 -2.74
N GLU A 241 0.57 -26.62 -3.19
CA GLU A 241 0.29 -26.82 -4.61
C GLU A 241 0.11 -25.50 -5.36
N GLU A 242 -0.60 -24.53 -4.76
CA GLU A 242 -0.78 -23.19 -5.31
C GLU A 242 0.54 -22.42 -5.37
N ALA A 243 1.33 -22.41 -4.28
CA ALA A 243 2.65 -21.79 -4.24
C ALA A 243 3.60 -22.40 -5.28
N LYS A 244 3.58 -23.73 -5.45
CA LYS A 244 4.34 -24.40 -6.51
C LYS A 244 3.93 -23.89 -7.89
N GLU A 245 2.63 -23.77 -8.16
CA GLU A 245 2.16 -23.26 -9.46
C GLU A 245 2.51 -21.78 -9.65
N ASN A 246 2.39 -20.94 -8.61
CA ASN A 246 2.68 -19.51 -8.67
C ASN A 246 4.18 -19.21 -8.85
N SER A 247 5.05 -20.12 -8.41
CA SER A 247 6.50 -20.03 -8.61
C SER A 247 6.96 -20.42 -10.02
N ARG A 248 6.06 -20.91 -10.87
CA ARG A 248 6.38 -21.29 -12.26
C ARG A 248 6.66 -20.03 -13.08
N LYS A 249 7.74 -20.07 -13.85
CA LYS A 249 8.20 -18.95 -14.70
C LYS A 249 7.48 -18.96 -16.04
N LEU A 250 7.16 -17.80 -16.61
CA LEU A 250 6.57 -17.74 -17.95
C LEU A 250 7.47 -18.46 -19.00
N PRO A 251 6.89 -19.16 -19.99
CA PRO A 251 7.66 -19.86 -21.02
C PRO A 251 8.47 -18.87 -21.86
N LYS A 252 9.78 -19.09 -21.98
CA LYS A 252 10.68 -18.20 -22.73
C LYS A 252 11.08 -18.77 -24.07
N ASN A 253 11.03 -20.08 -24.20
CA ASN A 253 11.43 -20.84 -25.39
C ASN A 253 10.53 -22.09 -25.55
N GLU A 254 10.75 -22.82 -26.65
CA GLU A 254 9.98 -24.04 -26.96
C GLU A 254 10.15 -25.15 -25.93
N ALA A 255 11.31 -25.28 -25.29
CA ALA A 255 11.55 -26.32 -24.29
C ALA A 255 10.72 -26.06 -23.03
N ASP A 256 10.68 -24.81 -22.56
CA ASP A 256 9.81 -24.39 -21.46
C ASP A 256 8.35 -24.71 -21.79
N LEU A 257 7.89 -24.29 -22.98
CA LEU A 257 6.52 -24.47 -23.40
C LEU A 257 6.13 -25.96 -23.51
N LYS A 258 7.01 -26.82 -24.04
CA LYS A 258 6.78 -28.27 -24.09
C LYS A 258 6.61 -28.86 -22.70
N ALA A 259 7.41 -28.44 -21.73
CA ALA A 259 7.26 -28.87 -20.34
C ALA A 259 5.91 -28.43 -19.77
N TYR A 260 5.46 -27.21 -20.07
CA TYR A 260 4.13 -26.74 -19.66
C TYR A 260 2.99 -27.54 -20.28
N ILE A 261 3.07 -27.85 -21.57
CA ILE A 261 2.05 -28.67 -22.25
C ILE A 261 1.97 -30.05 -21.60
N ALA A 262 3.12 -30.68 -21.36
CA ALA A 262 3.17 -31.99 -20.70
C ALA A 262 2.57 -31.95 -19.28
N ASP A 263 2.89 -30.93 -18.49
CA ASP A 263 2.33 -30.74 -17.14
C ASP A 263 0.81 -30.54 -17.16
N VAL A 264 0.29 -29.79 -18.13
CA VAL A 264 -1.16 -29.57 -18.31
C VAL A 264 -1.85 -30.87 -18.75
N GLU A 265 -1.25 -31.62 -19.67
CA GLU A 265 -1.75 -32.92 -20.10
C GLU A 265 -1.76 -33.93 -18.95
N GLU A 266 -0.75 -33.92 -18.07
CA GLU A 266 -0.76 -34.75 -16.86
C GLU A 266 -1.91 -34.38 -15.91
N LYS A 267 -2.20 -33.08 -15.74
CA LYS A 267 -3.35 -32.61 -14.94
C LYS A 267 -4.68 -33.03 -15.57
N ILE A 268 -4.86 -32.81 -16.87
CA ILE A 268 -6.05 -33.25 -17.62
C ILE A 268 -6.22 -34.76 -17.50
N LYS A 269 -5.13 -35.54 -17.60
CA LYS A 269 -5.17 -36.99 -17.42
C LYS A 269 -5.72 -37.39 -16.05
N LYS A 270 -5.25 -36.73 -14.99
CA LYS A 270 -5.68 -36.99 -13.60
C LYS A 270 -7.14 -36.61 -13.35
N GLU A 271 -7.59 -35.51 -13.94
CA GLU A 271 -8.92 -34.93 -13.66
C GLU A 271 -10.03 -35.44 -14.61
N GLN A 272 -9.69 -35.71 -15.87
CA GLN A 272 -10.65 -35.92 -16.97
C GLN A 272 -10.37 -37.20 -17.80
N GLY A 273 -9.26 -37.90 -17.55
CA GLY A 273 -8.90 -39.15 -18.22
C GLY A 273 -8.15 -38.99 -19.56
N GLU A 274 -7.80 -40.10 -20.19
CA GLU A 274 -6.90 -40.11 -21.38
C GLU A 274 -7.53 -39.52 -22.64
N GLU A 275 -8.83 -39.65 -22.82
CA GLU A 275 -9.53 -39.09 -23.99
C GLU A 275 -9.44 -37.55 -24.03
N ALA A 276 -9.56 -36.90 -22.86
CA ALA A 276 -9.41 -35.45 -22.75
C ALA A 276 -7.98 -34.98 -23.09
N VAL A 277 -6.97 -35.81 -22.80
CA VAL A 277 -5.57 -35.54 -23.21
C VAL A 277 -5.43 -35.60 -24.72
N LEU A 278 -6.00 -36.60 -25.39
CA LEU A 278 -5.95 -36.72 -26.85
C LEU A 278 -6.63 -35.53 -27.53
N GLN A 279 -7.77 -35.08 -26.99
CA GLN A 279 -8.47 -33.89 -27.47
C GLN A 279 -7.63 -32.63 -27.29
N HIS A 280 -7.02 -32.44 -26.11
CA HIS A 280 -6.12 -31.31 -25.85
C HIS A 280 -4.91 -31.32 -26.79
N ALA A 281 -4.21 -32.46 -26.92
CA ALA A 281 -3.04 -32.60 -27.78
C ALA A 281 -3.37 -32.32 -29.25
N LYS A 282 -4.56 -32.74 -29.72
CA LYS A 282 -5.08 -32.40 -31.05
C LYS A 282 -5.25 -30.89 -31.21
N MET A 283 -5.89 -30.22 -30.25
CA MET A 283 -6.06 -28.77 -30.30
C MET A 283 -4.71 -28.03 -30.27
N VAL A 284 -3.75 -28.51 -29.48
CA VAL A 284 -2.37 -27.98 -29.47
C VAL A 284 -1.76 -28.08 -30.86
N LYS A 285 -1.83 -29.25 -31.49
CA LYS A 285 -1.31 -29.46 -32.85
C LYS A 285 -2.01 -28.59 -33.90
N GLU A 286 -3.30 -28.35 -33.75
CA GLU A 286 -4.06 -27.47 -34.66
C GLU A 286 -3.68 -25.99 -34.50
N ALA A 287 -3.39 -25.55 -33.28
CA ALA A 287 -2.93 -24.20 -33.00
C ALA A 287 -1.45 -23.99 -33.36
N ASP A 288 -0.64 -25.05 -33.33
CA ASP A 288 0.81 -25.05 -33.52
C ASP A 288 1.20 -25.10 -35.01
N ALA A 289 1.49 -23.93 -35.61
CA ALA A 289 2.11 -23.84 -36.93
C ALA A 289 3.63 -23.57 -36.79
N ALA A 290 4.41 -23.94 -37.81
CA ALA A 290 5.89 -24.00 -37.73
C ALA A 290 6.55 -22.77 -37.06
N ASP A 291 6.15 -21.55 -37.43
CA ASP A 291 6.75 -20.31 -36.92
C ASP A 291 5.78 -19.45 -36.06
N ALA A 292 4.55 -19.92 -35.83
CA ALA A 292 3.54 -19.15 -35.11
C ALA A 292 2.43 -20.02 -34.50
N PHE A 293 1.82 -19.55 -33.42
CA PHE A 293 0.54 -20.07 -32.98
C PHE A 293 -0.59 -19.40 -33.74
N THR A 294 -1.58 -20.18 -34.17
CA THR A 294 -2.80 -19.67 -34.79
C THR A 294 -3.96 -19.82 -33.82
N ALA A 295 -4.78 -18.78 -33.72
CA ALA A 295 -5.94 -18.75 -32.83
C ALA A 295 -7.09 -17.97 -33.45
N LYS A 296 -8.30 -18.22 -32.96
CA LYS A 296 -9.48 -17.44 -33.31
C LYS A 296 -10.00 -16.69 -32.10
N LEU A 297 -10.18 -15.38 -32.23
CA LEU A 297 -10.89 -14.54 -31.25
C LEU A 297 -12.27 -14.22 -31.78
N THR A 298 -13.29 -14.68 -31.07
CA THR A 298 -14.69 -14.35 -31.40
C THR A 298 -15.14 -13.20 -30.50
N VAL A 299 -15.43 -12.04 -31.09
CA VAL A 299 -15.94 -10.85 -30.39
C VAL A 299 -17.47 -10.87 -30.48
N ASN A 300 -18.17 -10.67 -29.36
CA ASN A 300 -19.62 -10.66 -29.31
C ASN A 300 -20.15 -9.26 -28.91
N PRO A 301 -20.39 -8.35 -29.88
CA PRO A 301 -20.90 -7.01 -29.59
C PRO A 301 -22.27 -6.98 -28.90
N LYS A 302 -23.04 -8.09 -28.94
CA LYS A 302 -24.33 -8.19 -28.25
C LYS A 302 -24.19 -8.51 -26.76
N GLN A 303 -23.02 -8.96 -26.32
CA GLN A 303 -22.69 -9.20 -24.93
C GLN A 303 -21.65 -8.19 -24.48
N SER A 304 -22.10 -7.17 -23.78
CA SER A 304 -21.24 -6.09 -23.27
C SER A 304 -21.75 -5.62 -21.92
N HIS A 305 -20.86 -5.01 -21.13
CA HIS A 305 -21.23 -4.33 -19.90
C HIS A 305 -20.43 -3.03 -19.75
N ARG A 306 -20.97 -2.10 -18.96
CA ARG A 306 -20.29 -0.86 -18.63
C ARG A 306 -19.10 -1.16 -17.73
N ILE A 307 -17.96 -0.55 -18.06
CA ILE A 307 -16.77 -0.53 -17.21
C ILE A 307 -16.43 0.90 -16.83
N SER A 308 -15.61 1.07 -15.79
CA SER A 308 -15.15 2.39 -15.37
C SER A 308 -14.32 3.08 -16.45
N ASP A 309 -14.62 4.35 -16.73
CA ASP A 309 -13.76 5.22 -17.54
C ASP A 309 -12.59 5.82 -16.73
N LYS A 310 -12.46 5.43 -15.45
CA LYS A 310 -11.37 5.79 -14.53
C LYS A 310 -10.33 4.68 -14.33
N LEU A 311 -10.42 3.57 -15.07
CA LEU A 311 -9.72 2.33 -14.72
C LEU A 311 -8.20 2.48 -14.51
N ILE A 312 -7.50 3.25 -15.35
CA ILE A 312 -6.05 3.41 -15.25
C ILE A 312 -5.70 4.76 -14.61
N GLY A 313 -5.10 4.73 -13.42
CA GLY A 313 -4.55 5.90 -12.74
C GLY A 313 -3.11 5.68 -12.28
N ILE A 314 -2.63 6.55 -11.38
CA ILE A 314 -1.31 6.44 -10.76
C ILE A 314 -1.39 6.56 -9.25
N PHE A 315 -0.48 5.86 -8.58
CA PHE A 315 -0.20 6.01 -7.16
C PHE A 315 1.06 6.85 -6.98
N PHE A 316 1.00 7.84 -6.09
CA PHE A 316 2.14 8.67 -5.74
C PHE A 316 2.33 8.71 -4.23
N GLU A 317 3.51 8.28 -3.80
CA GLU A 317 4.05 8.55 -2.47
C GLU A 317 5.47 9.05 -2.56
N ASP A 318 5.90 9.81 -1.55
CA ASP A 318 7.29 10.22 -1.44
C ASP A 318 8.14 9.05 -0.89
N ILE A 319 8.40 8.06 -1.74
CA ILE A 319 9.34 6.94 -1.55
C ILE A 319 10.48 7.07 -2.55
N SER A 320 11.70 6.61 -2.24
CA SER A 320 12.82 6.60 -3.18
C SER A 320 13.14 7.98 -3.79
N ARG A 321 12.92 9.07 -3.03
CA ARG A 321 13.05 10.49 -3.47
C ARG A 321 12.05 10.88 -4.57
N ALA A 322 10.85 10.33 -4.57
CA ALA A 322 9.85 10.60 -5.60
C ALA A 322 9.34 12.06 -5.60
N ALA A 323 9.22 12.72 -4.45
CA ALA A 323 8.84 14.14 -4.37
C ALA A 323 10.07 15.04 -4.19
N ASP A 324 10.68 15.02 -2.99
CA ASP A 324 11.85 15.83 -2.65
C ASP A 324 13.12 15.25 -3.31
N GLY A 325 13.70 16.02 -4.24
CA GLY A 325 14.77 15.57 -5.13
C GLY A 325 14.29 14.80 -6.36
N GLY A 326 12.97 14.71 -6.57
CA GLY A 326 12.31 14.05 -7.69
C GLY A 326 11.35 14.96 -8.44
N LEU A 327 10.04 14.73 -8.27
CA LEU A 327 8.98 15.45 -8.98
C LEU A 327 8.90 16.93 -8.60
N CYS A 328 9.30 17.33 -7.39
CA CYS A 328 9.46 18.75 -7.05
C CYS A 328 10.69 19.31 -7.78
N ALA A 329 10.55 20.42 -8.52
CA ALA A 329 11.66 21.00 -9.30
C ALA A 329 12.69 21.78 -8.44
N GLU A 330 12.59 21.74 -7.11
CA GLU A 330 13.56 22.37 -6.21
C GLU A 330 14.94 21.72 -6.38
N LEU A 331 15.95 22.53 -6.70
CA LEU A 331 17.31 22.06 -6.92
C LEU A 331 18.16 22.07 -5.64
N LEU A 332 17.75 22.84 -4.62
CA LEU A 332 18.46 22.90 -3.34
C LEU A 332 17.91 21.87 -2.36
N GLN A 333 18.81 21.15 -1.72
CA GLN A 333 18.46 20.27 -0.61
C GLN A 333 18.55 21.07 0.69
N ASN A 334 17.56 20.95 1.59
CA ASN A 334 17.58 21.59 2.91
C ASN A 334 17.73 23.13 2.84
N GLY A 335 16.99 23.78 1.93
CA GLY A 335 17.05 25.23 1.73
C GLY A 335 16.51 26.08 2.89
N ASP A 336 15.73 25.45 3.76
CA ASP A 336 15.09 25.96 4.98
C ASP A 336 15.86 25.59 6.27
N PHE A 337 16.94 24.80 6.15
CA PHE A 337 17.77 24.39 7.29
C PHE A 337 17.06 23.53 8.36
N GLU A 338 15.95 22.87 8.01
CA GLU A 338 15.10 22.15 8.96
C GLU A 338 15.46 20.68 9.19
N TYR A 339 16.49 20.17 8.51
CA TYR A 339 16.94 18.78 8.71
C TYR A 339 17.39 18.57 10.16
N ASN A 340 16.81 17.59 10.84
CA ASN A 340 17.09 17.35 12.26
C ASN A 340 17.00 15.87 12.65
N GLY A 341 18.07 15.12 12.37
CA GLY A 341 18.24 13.76 12.90
C GLY A 341 17.37 12.68 12.27
N GLU A 342 16.64 12.96 11.18
CA GLU A 342 15.82 11.99 10.43
C GLU A 342 16.66 10.83 9.90
N ARG A 343 17.93 11.13 9.59
CA ARG A 343 18.95 10.15 9.23
C ARG A 343 20.22 10.44 10.03
N LYS A 344 20.94 9.38 10.41
CA LYS A 344 22.20 9.51 11.14
C LYS A 344 23.15 10.48 10.43
N GLY A 345 23.56 11.53 11.14
CA GLY A 345 24.46 12.58 10.65
C GLY A 345 23.76 13.79 10.02
N TRP A 346 22.45 13.73 9.79
CA TRP A 346 21.69 14.88 9.29
C TRP A 346 21.40 15.87 10.42
N ASN A 347 21.59 17.15 10.11
CA ASN A 347 21.39 18.32 10.95
C ASN A 347 21.07 19.54 10.07
N ALA A 348 20.84 20.71 10.68
CA ALA A 348 20.42 21.92 9.97
C ALA A 348 21.40 22.39 8.87
N ALA A 349 22.68 22.02 8.95
CA ALA A 349 23.68 22.32 7.92
C ALA A 349 23.81 21.24 6.83
N THR A 350 22.97 20.20 6.83
CA THR A 350 23.02 19.13 5.80
C THR A 350 22.89 19.73 4.41
N ALA A 351 23.69 19.24 3.46
CA ALA A 351 23.81 19.74 2.09
C ALA A 351 24.39 21.18 1.95
N TRP A 352 24.74 21.84 3.05
CA TRP A 352 25.42 23.12 3.06
C TRP A 352 26.90 23.00 3.45
N MET A 353 27.77 23.70 2.73
CA MET A 353 29.19 23.88 3.05
C MET A 353 29.42 25.29 3.60
N GLY A 354 30.34 25.43 4.55
CA GLY A 354 30.71 26.74 5.12
C GLY A 354 29.87 27.18 6.33
N ILE A 355 29.00 26.30 6.83
CA ILE A 355 28.25 26.49 8.07
C ILE A 355 28.93 25.69 9.19
N GLU A 356 29.15 26.32 10.35
CA GLU A 356 29.60 25.62 11.54
C GLU A 356 28.49 24.70 12.07
N ALA A 357 28.80 23.42 12.20
CA ALA A 357 27.92 22.43 12.81
C ALA A 357 27.85 22.67 14.34
N SER A 358 27.09 23.68 14.77
CA SER A 358 26.74 23.86 16.18
C SER A 358 25.56 22.96 16.54
N SER A 359 25.74 22.07 17.52
CA SER A 359 24.71 21.18 18.06
C SER A 359 23.91 21.78 19.22
N SER A 360 24.00 23.09 19.45
CA SER A 360 23.29 23.75 20.57
C SER A 360 22.76 25.12 20.18
N ALA A 361 21.43 25.27 20.22
CA ALA A 361 20.64 26.50 19.98
C ALA A 361 20.91 27.64 21.00
N SER A 362 21.97 27.54 21.80
CA SER A 362 22.40 28.54 22.76
C SER A 362 23.92 28.66 22.66
N SER A 363 24.40 29.47 21.73
CA SER A 363 25.78 29.94 21.78
C SER A 363 25.85 31.37 21.30
N SER A 364 26.18 32.26 22.23
CA SER A 364 26.61 33.63 21.98
C SER A 364 27.57 33.67 20.80
N VAL A 365 27.32 34.60 19.87
CA VAL A 365 28.10 34.87 18.66
C VAL A 365 29.60 34.83 18.97
N SER A 366 30.23 33.70 18.70
CA SER A 366 31.69 33.56 18.72
C SER A 366 32.29 34.38 17.57
N LEU A 367 33.54 34.81 17.72
CA LEU A 367 34.37 35.48 16.70
C LEU A 367 34.71 34.59 15.48
N SER A 368 33.85 33.63 15.16
CA SER A 368 33.98 32.75 14.02
C SER A 368 33.74 33.51 12.72
N SER A 369 34.57 33.24 11.72
CA SER A 369 34.40 33.69 10.35
C SER A 369 33.44 32.80 9.54
N SER A 370 32.79 31.81 10.15
CA SER A 370 31.85 30.87 9.50
C SER A 370 30.39 31.27 9.73
N ALA A 371 29.49 30.85 8.85
CA ALA A 371 28.06 31.01 9.08
C ALA A 371 27.57 30.07 10.19
N ILE A 372 26.50 30.46 10.88
CA ILE A 372 25.89 29.67 11.96
C ILE A 372 24.38 29.50 11.73
N ILE A 373 23.80 28.46 12.32
CA ILE A 373 22.34 28.28 12.36
C ILE A 373 21.79 28.88 13.66
N SER A 374 20.66 29.58 13.56
CA SER A 374 19.90 30.09 14.71
C SER A 374 18.42 29.78 14.53
N THR A 375 17.68 29.80 15.64
CA THR A 375 16.21 29.63 15.67
C THR A 375 15.48 30.83 16.27
N GLU A 376 16.23 31.79 16.85
CA GLU A 376 15.64 32.94 17.52
C GLU A 376 15.08 33.93 16.50
N ASN A 377 13.78 34.20 16.55
CA ASN A 377 13.08 35.06 15.58
C ASN A 377 13.27 34.57 14.13
N GLY A 378 13.10 33.26 13.90
CA GLY A 378 13.03 32.68 12.55
C GLY A 378 11.89 33.24 11.71
N VAL A 379 11.89 32.93 10.41
CA VAL A 379 10.85 33.42 9.47
C VAL A 379 9.47 32.90 9.85
N SER A 380 9.39 31.68 10.37
CA SER A 380 8.17 31.05 10.86
C SER A 380 8.41 30.36 12.20
N VAL A 381 7.32 30.12 12.93
CA VAL A 381 7.34 29.25 14.11
C VAL A 381 7.40 27.76 13.74
N ASN A 382 6.95 27.40 12.53
CA ASN A 382 6.97 26.03 12.04
C ASN A 382 8.32 25.64 11.42
N ASN A 383 9.02 26.62 10.84
CA ASN A 383 10.38 26.52 10.31
C ASN A 383 11.25 27.59 10.99
N PRO A 384 11.73 27.31 12.21
CA PRO A 384 12.46 28.30 12.98
C PRO A 384 13.92 28.46 12.55
N HIS A 385 14.53 27.47 11.90
CA HIS A 385 15.96 27.50 11.58
C HIS A 385 16.27 28.49 10.46
N TYR A 386 17.37 29.22 10.59
CA TYR A 386 17.89 30.07 9.54
C TYR A 386 19.41 30.21 9.67
N ALA A 387 20.08 30.53 8.56
CA ALA A 387 21.51 30.78 8.55
C ALA A 387 21.83 32.27 8.77
N ILE A 388 22.72 32.57 9.72
CA ILE A 388 23.36 33.88 9.86
C ILE A 388 24.69 33.82 9.13
N LEU A 389 24.77 34.55 8.01
CA LEU A 389 25.97 34.66 7.21
C LEU A 389 27.03 35.51 7.92
N SER A 390 28.29 35.20 7.64
CA SER A 390 29.48 35.92 8.09
C SER A 390 30.23 36.49 6.89
N SER A 391 31.55 36.64 6.96
CA SER A 391 32.38 37.03 5.81
C SER A 391 32.67 35.89 4.82
N THR A 392 32.35 34.64 5.16
CA THR A 392 32.63 33.50 4.28
C THR A 392 31.40 33.08 3.48
N PRO A 393 31.58 32.71 2.19
CA PRO A 393 30.54 32.07 1.40
C PRO A 393 30.02 30.78 2.01
N ILE A 394 28.72 30.52 1.83
CA ILE A 394 28.15 29.19 2.01
C ILE A 394 27.65 28.63 0.69
N TYR A 395 27.70 27.31 0.55
CA TYR A 395 27.37 26.62 -0.70
C TYR A 395 26.38 25.48 -0.45
N ASN A 396 25.28 25.44 -1.19
CA ASN A 396 24.40 24.28 -1.24
C ASN A 396 24.83 23.35 -2.38
N ILE A 397 24.97 22.06 -2.07
CA ILE A 397 25.41 21.04 -3.05
C ILE A 397 24.24 20.42 -3.84
N GLY A 398 23.00 20.87 -3.59
CA GLY A 398 21.79 20.30 -4.17
C GLY A 398 21.56 18.85 -3.75
N TRP A 399 20.79 18.13 -4.55
CA TRP A 399 20.48 16.71 -4.36
C TRP A 399 21.62 15.80 -4.85
N GLU A 400 22.83 16.01 -4.32
CA GLU A 400 24.11 15.42 -4.78
C GLU A 400 24.57 15.94 -6.15
N GLY A 401 24.36 17.24 -6.37
CA GLY A 401 24.72 17.95 -7.59
C GLY A 401 23.53 18.72 -8.16
N ILE A 402 23.84 19.89 -8.73
CA ILE A 402 22.85 20.74 -9.40
C ILE A 402 23.10 20.66 -10.91
N VAL A 403 22.16 20.07 -11.66
CA VAL A 403 22.25 20.04 -13.12
C VAL A 403 21.62 21.30 -13.69
N ILE A 404 22.40 22.00 -14.53
CA ILE A 404 21.97 23.24 -15.18
C ILE A 404 22.16 23.18 -16.69
N LYS A 405 21.32 23.92 -17.41
CA LYS A 405 21.29 23.97 -18.88
C LYS A 405 21.74 25.32 -19.38
N ARG A 406 22.60 25.31 -20.39
CA ARG A 406 23.01 26.49 -21.15
C ARG A 406 21.77 27.10 -21.83
N GLY A 407 21.60 28.41 -21.71
CA GLY A 407 20.44 29.14 -22.22
C GLY A 407 19.21 29.13 -21.31
N ALA A 408 19.20 28.34 -20.23
CA ALA A 408 18.08 28.31 -19.29
C ALA A 408 18.17 29.41 -18.21
N ALA A 409 17.02 29.76 -17.65
CA ALA A 409 16.89 30.66 -16.51
C ALA A 409 16.42 29.90 -15.27
N TYR A 410 16.93 30.32 -14.12
CA TYR A 410 16.62 29.76 -12.81
C TYR A 410 16.17 30.87 -11.88
N GLU A 411 15.06 30.65 -11.20
CA GLU A 411 14.48 31.57 -10.22
C GLU A 411 15.05 31.25 -8.84
N VAL A 412 15.60 32.27 -8.21
CA VAL A 412 16.07 32.25 -6.82
C VAL A 412 15.05 32.98 -5.97
N SER A 413 14.66 32.38 -4.85
CA SER A 413 13.94 33.07 -3.79
C SER A 413 14.55 32.75 -2.43
N LEU A 414 14.48 33.71 -1.50
CA LEU A 414 14.89 33.54 -0.11
C LEU A 414 14.29 34.64 0.76
N TYR A 415 14.13 34.36 2.05
CA TYR A 415 13.86 35.38 3.04
C TYR A 415 15.19 35.88 3.61
N ALA A 416 15.33 37.19 3.80
CA ALA A 416 16.52 37.75 4.42
C ALA A 416 16.22 38.95 5.33
N ARG A 417 17.10 39.18 6.31
CA ARG A 417 17.14 40.37 7.16
C ARG A 417 18.56 40.75 7.56
N CYS A 418 18.81 42.01 7.87
CA CYS A 418 20.11 42.49 8.36
C CYS A 418 20.14 42.50 9.89
N ILE A 419 21.02 41.71 10.52
CA ILE A 419 21.09 41.60 11.99
C ILE A 419 21.39 42.94 12.67
N ASP A 420 22.19 43.80 12.01
CA ASP A 420 22.54 45.14 12.51
C ASP A 420 21.57 46.25 12.03
N GLY A 421 20.50 45.87 11.32
CA GLY A 421 19.51 46.78 10.74
C GLY A 421 20.02 47.63 9.55
N LYS A 422 21.29 47.51 9.17
CA LYS A 422 21.89 48.31 8.10
C LYS A 422 21.78 47.57 6.77
N LYS A 423 21.43 48.29 5.70
CA LYS A 423 21.32 47.74 4.34
C LYS A 423 22.62 47.04 3.92
N LYS A 424 22.50 45.79 3.44
CA LYS A 424 23.62 44.93 3.00
C LYS A 424 23.46 44.48 1.54
N GLN A 425 24.55 44.02 0.94
CA GLN A 425 24.53 43.45 -0.40
C GLN A 425 24.89 41.97 -0.36
N LEU A 426 23.91 41.11 -0.57
CA LEU A 426 24.10 39.67 -0.73
C LEU A 426 24.19 39.33 -2.23
N THR A 427 25.18 38.56 -2.65
CA THR A 427 25.21 38.00 -4.02
C THR A 427 24.79 36.53 -3.97
N VAL A 428 23.86 36.15 -4.84
CA VAL A 428 23.47 34.74 -5.06
C VAL A 428 24.06 34.28 -6.38
N ALA A 429 24.60 33.06 -6.43
CA ALA A 429 25.29 32.57 -7.62
C ALA A 429 25.15 31.06 -7.80
N LEU A 430 25.22 30.62 -9.05
CA LEU A 430 25.64 29.26 -9.39
C LEU A 430 27.14 29.30 -9.67
N VAL A 431 27.89 28.39 -9.05
CA VAL A 431 29.35 28.30 -9.18
C VAL A 431 29.77 26.90 -9.58
N ASP A 432 30.94 26.78 -10.20
CA ASP A 432 31.54 25.49 -10.53
C ASP A 432 32.37 24.88 -9.38
N GLN A 433 33.09 23.82 -9.70
CA GLN A 433 33.92 23.08 -8.73
C GLN A 433 35.06 23.93 -8.15
N GLU A 434 35.58 24.92 -8.90
CA GLU A 434 36.58 25.89 -8.45
C GLU A 434 35.98 27.10 -7.73
N GLY A 435 34.64 27.23 -7.71
CA GLY A 435 33.93 28.38 -7.13
C GLY A 435 33.84 29.58 -8.07
N LEU A 436 34.12 29.40 -9.36
CA LEU A 436 33.96 30.46 -10.36
C LEU A 436 32.47 30.66 -10.68
N PRO A 437 31.95 31.90 -10.69
CA PRO A 437 30.55 32.16 -11.02
C PRO A 437 30.19 31.75 -12.45
N ILE A 438 29.21 30.85 -12.56
CA ILE A 438 28.53 30.48 -13.81
C ILE A 438 27.47 31.55 -14.14
N ALA A 439 26.66 31.91 -13.15
CA ALA A 439 25.68 32.99 -13.19
C ALA A 439 25.52 33.58 -11.79
N GLN A 440 25.25 34.88 -11.67
CA GLN A 440 25.09 35.53 -10.37
C GLN A 440 24.14 36.74 -10.44
N ALA A 441 23.51 37.06 -9.31
CA ALA A 441 22.68 38.24 -9.13
C ALA A 441 22.93 38.87 -7.76
N LYS A 442 22.70 40.19 -7.65
CA LYS A 442 22.92 40.96 -6.41
C LYS A 442 21.58 41.34 -5.79
N LEU A 443 21.38 40.96 -4.53
CA LEU A 443 20.26 41.32 -3.70
C LEU A 443 20.65 42.45 -2.75
N LYS A 444 19.74 43.41 -2.55
CA LYS A 444 19.91 44.53 -1.60
C LYS A 444 19.00 44.28 -0.40
N VAL A 445 19.51 43.62 0.63
CA VAL A 445 18.75 43.29 1.85
C VAL A 445 18.52 44.55 2.68
N GLN A 446 17.30 44.73 3.17
CA GLN A 446 16.84 45.94 3.84
C GLN A 446 16.49 45.65 5.29
N GLY A 447 16.95 46.51 6.19
CA GLY A 447 16.42 46.61 7.56
C GLY A 447 16.56 45.35 8.42
N PRO A 448 15.99 45.39 9.64
CA PRO A 448 16.06 44.28 10.59
C PRO A 448 14.94 43.25 10.43
N ASP A 449 13.90 43.56 9.64
CA ASP A 449 12.72 42.70 9.47
C ASP A 449 12.91 41.70 8.32
N TRP A 450 12.30 40.52 8.44
CA TRP A 450 12.29 39.53 7.36
C TRP A 450 11.51 40.04 6.15
N ALA A 451 12.12 39.93 4.96
CA ALA A 451 11.46 40.17 3.69
C ALA A 451 11.86 39.11 2.66
N GLU A 452 10.95 38.80 1.74
CA GLU A 452 11.23 37.92 0.60
C GLU A 452 12.03 38.68 -0.47
N TYR A 453 13.07 38.03 -1.00
CA TYR A 453 13.89 38.52 -2.10
C TYR A 453 13.89 37.50 -3.23
N LYS A 454 13.81 38.00 -4.48
CA LYS A 454 13.85 37.18 -5.69
C LYS A 454 14.93 37.67 -6.65
N ALA A 455 15.54 36.74 -7.37
CA ALA A 455 16.48 37.03 -8.43
C ALA A 455 16.43 35.95 -9.51
N GLN A 456 16.86 36.30 -10.71
CA GLN A 456 16.98 35.35 -11.82
C GLN A 456 18.46 35.11 -12.15
N LEU A 457 18.82 33.85 -12.34
CA LEU A 457 20.13 33.41 -12.83
C LEU A 457 19.97 32.84 -14.24
N VAL A 458 20.52 33.52 -15.24
CA VAL A 458 20.49 33.09 -16.64
C VAL A 458 21.84 32.49 -17.03
N ILE A 459 21.84 31.24 -17.48
CA ILE A 459 23.07 30.53 -17.88
C ILE A 459 23.40 30.92 -19.32
N THR A 460 24.38 31.81 -19.49
CA THR A 460 24.76 32.34 -20.81
C THR A 460 26.01 31.68 -21.39
N ASP A 461 26.29 31.94 -22.66
CA ASP A 461 27.53 31.50 -23.33
C ASP A 461 28.80 32.17 -22.84
N LYS A 462 28.71 33.09 -21.87
CA LYS A 462 29.86 33.71 -21.23
C LYS A 462 30.65 32.70 -20.38
N TYR A 463 29.96 31.78 -19.70
CA TYR A 463 30.63 30.70 -18.97
C TYR A 463 31.06 29.60 -19.94
N LYS A 464 32.36 29.30 -20.00
CA LYS A 464 32.96 28.35 -20.95
C LYS A 464 33.29 26.98 -20.35
N GLY A 465 33.18 26.82 -19.03
CA GLY A 465 33.40 25.53 -18.37
C GLY A 465 32.29 24.51 -18.67
N GLU A 466 32.55 23.27 -18.27
CA GLU A 466 31.57 22.18 -18.34
C GLU A 466 30.45 22.41 -17.31
N LEU A 467 29.20 22.21 -17.73
CA LEU A 467 28.02 22.36 -16.86
C LEU A 467 27.70 21.04 -16.16
N GLY A 468 27.19 21.10 -14.93
CA GLY A 468 26.59 19.96 -14.22
C GLY A 468 27.57 19.06 -13.46
N LYS A 469 28.89 19.25 -13.60
CA LYS A 469 29.88 18.62 -12.72
C LYS A 469 30.11 19.51 -11.50
N ASP A 470 29.80 19.00 -10.30
CA ASP A 470 30.05 19.66 -9.00
C ASP A 470 29.57 21.12 -8.93
N THR A 471 28.51 21.46 -9.68
CA THR A 471 27.87 22.76 -9.64
C THR A 471 27.17 22.95 -8.30
N ARG A 472 27.38 24.11 -7.69
CA ARG A 472 26.84 24.47 -6.37
C ARG A 472 26.10 25.81 -6.44
N PHE A 473 25.11 25.97 -5.58
CA PHE A 473 24.48 27.27 -5.35
C PHE A 473 25.22 27.97 -4.21
N ALA A 474 25.56 29.25 -4.37
CA ALA A 474 26.37 30.01 -3.43
C ALA A 474 25.64 31.24 -2.93
N LEU A 475 25.74 31.49 -1.63
CA LEU A 475 25.43 32.77 -1.00
C LEU A 475 26.75 33.45 -0.65
N LEU A 476 26.97 34.63 -1.22
CA LEU A 476 28.23 35.37 -1.18
C LEU A 476 28.00 36.73 -0.46
N PRO A 477 28.26 36.82 0.85
CA PRO A 477 28.21 38.08 1.60
C PRO A 477 29.27 39.08 1.13
N LYS A 478 29.03 40.38 1.29
CA LYS A 478 30.01 41.43 0.92
C LYS A 478 30.71 42.03 2.15
N GLY A 479 31.79 41.41 2.60
CA GLY A 479 32.53 41.84 3.81
C GLY A 479 31.97 41.14 5.06
N GLU A 480 32.11 41.72 6.24
CA GLU A 480 31.65 41.12 7.52
C GLU A 480 30.11 41.27 7.72
N GLU A 481 29.33 41.02 6.68
CA GLU A 481 27.88 41.25 6.70
C GLU A 481 27.16 40.15 7.49
N LYS A 482 26.53 40.52 8.61
CA LYS A 482 25.59 39.66 9.34
C LYS A 482 24.21 39.73 8.69
N VAL A 483 24.02 39.00 7.60
CA VAL A 483 22.72 38.80 6.95
C VAL A 483 22.17 37.46 7.39
N ALA A 484 20.95 37.44 7.92
CA ALA A 484 20.22 36.19 8.13
C ALA A 484 19.45 35.82 6.86
N VAL A 485 19.46 34.55 6.48
CA VAL A 485 18.81 33.99 5.30
C VAL A 485 18.08 32.71 5.64
N ASP A 486 16.94 32.49 5.01
CA ASP A 486 16.08 31.34 5.22
C ASP A 486 15.23 31.07 3.97
N MET A 487 14.60 29.90 3.89
CA MET A 487 13.71 29.46 2.80
C MET A 487 14.37 29.65 1.43
N VAL A 488 15.64 29.30 1.33
CA VAL A 488 16.45 29.49 0.13
C VAL A 488 16.04 28.45 -0.91
N SER A 489 15.65 28.92 -2.09
CA SER A 489 15.14 28.09 -3.16
C SER A 489 15.80 28.44 -4.48
N LEU A 490 16.09 27.42 -5.30
CA LEU A 490 16.52 27.54 -6.68
C LEU A 490 15.67 26.61 -7.54
N MET A 491 14.83 27.17 -8.39
CA MET A 491 13.99 26.39 -9.31
C MET A 491 14.27 26.76 -10.76
N PRO A 492 14.24 25.81 -11.71
CA PRO A 492 14.25 26.15 -13.12
C PRO A 492 12.98 26.95 -13.45
N GLN A 493 13.07 27.91 -14.38
CA GLN A 493 11.89 28.64 -14.84
C GLN A 493 10.97 27.74 -15.69
N ASP A 494 11.55 26.81 -16.46
CA ASP A 494 10.82 25.83 -17.27
C ASP A 494 10.39 24.63 -16.41
N THR A 495 9.27 24.78 -15.71
CA THR A 495 8.60 23.69 -14.97
C THR A 495 7.36 23.21 -15.71
N TYR A 496 6.87 22.01 -15.38
CA TYR A 496 5.64 21.49 -15.99
C TYR A 496 4.49 22.47 -15.79
N LYS A 497 3.94 22.97 -16.91
CA LYS A 497 2.87 23.99 -16.95
C LYS A 497 3.17 25.29 -16.19
N GLY A 498 4.40 25.50 -15.71
CA GLY A 498 4.77 26.64 -14.86
C GLY A 498 4.41 26.47 -13.38
N HIS A 499 3.99 25.26 -12.94
CA HIS A 499 3.48 25.01 -11.59
C HIS A 499 4.48 24.30 -10.66
N GLY A 500 5.78 24.41 -10.92
CA GLY A 500 6.82 24.02 -9.96
C GLY A 500 7.21 22.54 -9.97
N LEU A 501 6.63 21.72 -10.84
CA LEU A 501 7.02 20.31 -11.00
C LEU A 501 8.12 20.14 -12.03
N ARG A 502 8.97 19.15 -11.80
CA ARG A 502 10.07 18.77 -12.69
C ARG A 502 9.50 18.27 -14.01
N LYS A 503 9.80 18.99 -15.09
CA LYS A 503 9.08 18.92 -16.35
C LYS A 503 9.19 17.55 -17.04
N ASP A 504 10.40 17.00 -17.14
CA ASP A 504 10.67 15.69 -17.75
C ASP A 504 9.88 14.55 -17.07
N LEU A 505 9.85 14.53 -15.73
CA LEU A 505 9.10 13.53 -14.96
C LEU A 505 7.59 13.72 -15.11
N ALA A 506 7.09 14.94 -14.93
CA ALA A 506 5.66 15.23 -15.03
C ALA A 506 5.11 14.98 -16.44
N GLU A 507 5.86 15.32 -17.50
CA GLU A 507 5.50 15.01 -18.88
C GLU A 507 5.46 13.49 -19.12
N THR A 508 6.50 12.78 -18.68
CA THR A 508 6.56 11.31 -18.75
C THR A 508 5.34 10.68 -18.05
N ILE A 509 4.99 11.12 -16.84
CA ILE A 509 3.83 10.60 -16.13
C ILE A 509 2.53 10.95 -16.86
N ALA A 510 2.39 12.17 -17.37
CA ALA A 510 1.21 12.60 -18.12
C ALA A 510 1.00 11.81 -19.43
N GLU A 511 2.06 11.24 -20.01
CA GLU A 511 1.94 10.37 -21.19
C GLU A 511 1.21 9.05 -20.91
N LEU A 512 1.16 8.60 -19.65
CA LEU A 512 0.34 7.44 -19.24
C LEU A 512 -1.17 7.70 -19.44
N LYS A 513 -1.57 8.97 -19.53
CA LYS A 513 -2.97 9.43 -19.51
C LYS A 513 -3.74 8.92 -18.27
N PRO A 514 -3.21 9.17 -17.05
CA PRO A 514 -3.88 8.73 -15.84
C PRO A 514 -5.25 9.41 -15.69
N ARG A 515 -6.25 8.66 -15.24
CA ARG A 515 -7.60 9.16 -14.97
C ARG A 515 -7.75 9.73 -13.57
N PHE A 516 -6.90 9.28 -12.65
CA PHE A 516 -6.84 9.78 -11.29
C PHE A 516 -5.40 9.67 -10.75
N VAL A 517 -5.14 10.40 -9.66
CA VAL A 517 -3.90 10.32 -8.89
C VAL A 517 -4.23 10.04 -7.44
N ARG A 518 -3.77 8.91 -6.89
CA ARG A 518 -3.79 8.61 -5.45
C ARG A 518 -2.58 9.23 -4.78
N PHE A 519 -2.78 10.09 -3.78
CA PHE A 519 -1.74 10.78 -3.02
C PHE A 519 -2.23 11.14 -1.61
N PRO A 520 -1.38 11.52 -0.65
CA PRO A 520 0.07 11.50 -0.69
C PRO A 520 0.64 10.08 -0.48
N GLY A 521 -0.20 9.07 -0.21
CA GLY A 521 0.11 7.63 -0.26
C GLY A 521 1.37 7.16 0.47
N GLY A 522 1.73 5.88 0.39
CA GLY A 522 1.01 4.83 1.09
C GLY A 522 1.40 4.89 2.57
N CYS A 523 2.51 4.23 2.94
CA CYS A 523 3.04 4.27 4.31
C CYS A 523 3.37 5.71 4.80
N MET A 524 3.75 6.63 3.91
CA MET A 524 4.11 8.00 4.30
C MET A 524 2.92 8.77 4.91
N LEU A 525 1.71 8.53 4.42
CA LEU A 525 0.47 9.10 4.98
C LEU A 525 0.27 8.75 6.47
N HIS A 526 0.50 7.48 6.81
CA HIS A 526 0.33 7.00 8.18
C HIS A 526 1.43 7.47 9.14
N GLY A 527 2.62 7.74 8.60
CA GLY A 527 3.75 8.23 9.36
C GLY A 527 4.34 7.25 10.37
N GLN A 528 5.41 7.71 11.02
CA GLN A 528 6.18 7.02 12.04
C GLN A 528 5.54 7.21 13.43
N GLY A 529 4.40 6.54 13.65
CA GLY A 529 3.56 6.69 14.84
C GLY A 529 2.58 7.87 14.76
N LEU A 530 1.67 7.96 15.73
CA LEU A 530 0.55 8.93 15.71
C LEU A 530 0.98 10.39 15.63
N GLY A 531 2.12 10.75 16.24
CA GLY A 531 2.64 12.12 16.19
C GLY A 531 3.22 12.54 14.84
N ASN A 532 3.31 11.61 13.87
CA ASN A 532 3.88 11.83 12.55
C ASN A 532 2.90 11.47 11.41
N ILE A 533 1.61 11.23 11.70
CA ILE A 533 0.60 11.09 10.64
C ILE A 533 0.60 12.33 9.75
N TYR A 534 0.34 12.16 8.47
CA TYR A 534 0.36 13.28 7.53
C TYR A 534 -0.90 14.14 7.69
N HIS A 535 -0.73 15.35 8.24
CA HIS A 535 -1.79 16.34 8.32
C HIS A 535 -1.78 17.23 7.08
N TRP A 536 -2.76 17.06 6.19
CA TRP A 536 -2.81 17.79 4.91
C TRP A 536 -2.75 19.32 5.06
N LYS A 537 -3.33 19.87 6.13
CA LYS A 537 -3.31 21.31 6.45
C LYS A 537 -1.90 21.85 6.66
N GLU A 538 -0.97 21.01 7.13
CA GLU A 538 0.43 21.37 7.32
C GLU A 538 1.22 21.43 5.99
N SER A 539 0.57 21.09 4.87
CA SER A 539 1.15 21.08 3.51
C SER A 539 0.61 22.17 2.58
N ILE A 540 -0.30 23.02 3.05
CA ILE A 540 -0.92 24.09 2.24
C ILE A 540 -0.65 25.47 2.86
N GLY A 541 -0.89 26.53 2.08
CA GLY A 541 -0.58 27.90 2.48
C GLY A 541 0.84 28.32 2.10
N GLU A 542 1.31 29.43 2.67
CA GLU A 542 2.64 29.98 2.41
C GLU A 542 3.72 28.94 2.77
N LEU A 543 4.69 28.74 1.88
CA LEU A 543 5.72 27.69 2.04
C LEU A 543 6.47 27.78 3.37
N LYS A 544 6.81 29.00 3.82
CA LYS A 544 7.50 29.25 5.09
C LYS A 544 6.73 28.78 6.32
N ASP A 545 5.42 28.60 6.23
CA ASP A 545 4.55 28.20 7.35
C ASP A 545 4.10 26.74 7.25
N ARG A 546 4.49 26.02 6.19
CA ARG A 546 4.30 24.57 6.09
C ARG A 546 5.22 23.88 7.07
N LYS A 547 4.77 22.78 7.67
CA LYS A 547 5.54 22.09 8.70
C LYS A 547 6.24 20.86 8.10
N PRO A 548 7.58 20.79 8.08
CA PRO A 548 8.30 19.62 7.59
C PRO A 548 8.10 18.43 8.53
N ALA A 549 8.42 17.24 8.03
CA ALA A 549 8.23 16.01 8.77
C ALA A 549 9.33 14.99 8.47
N LEU A 550 9.53 14.06 9.41
CA LEU A 550 10.21 12.80 9.11
C LEU A 550 9.36 12.04 8.09
N ASN A 551 9.99 11.61 7.00
CA ASN A 551 9.44 10.62 6.09
C ASN A 551 9.74 9.21 6.63
N ILE A 552 8.73 8.34 6.70
CA ILE A 552 8.87 6.96 7.19
C ILE A 552 9.92 6.15 6.41
N TRP A 553 10.19 6.55 5.15
CA TRP A 553 11.24 6.01 4.29
C TRP A 553 12.66 6.51 4.65
N ASN A 554 12.82 7.11 5.83
CA ASN A 554 14.09 7.49 6.48
C ASN A 554 14.82 8.66 5.79
N TYR A 555 14.06 9.69 5.42
CA TYR A 555 14.58 10.98 4.99
C TYR A 555 13.63 12.12 5.42
N HIS A 556 13.99 13.36 5.08
CA HIS A 556 13.25 14.56 5.45
C HIS A 556 12.23 14.91 4.37
N GLN A 557 11.03 15.31 4.79
CA GLN A 557 9.96 15.76 3.92
C GLN A 557 9.71 17.24 4.13
N THR A 558 9.97 18.05 3.10
CA THR A 558 9.82 19.51 3.13
C THR A 558 8.35 19.95 3.08
N ARG A 559 7.49 19.11 2.47
CA ARG A 559 6.11 19.43 2.10
C ARG A 559 5.97 20.65 1.16
N LYS A 560 7.04 20.94 0.41
CA LYS A 560 6.98 21.86 -0.73
C LYS A 560 6.06 21.33 -1.83
N LEU A 561 6.09 20.02 -2.06
CA LEU A 561 5.02 19.33 -2.78
C LEU A 561 3.93 18.92 -1.77
N GLY A 562 2.89 19.74 -1.66
CA GLY A 562 1.77 19.55 -0.74
C GLY A 562 0.45 19.38 -1.48
N PHE A 563 -0.66 19.43 -0.73
CA PHE A 563 -1.99 19.18 -1.31
C PHE A 563 -2.34 20.18 -2.42
N PHE A 564 -1.97 21.46 -2.31
CA PHE A 564 -2.22 22.41 -3.40
C PHE A 564 -1.54 21.97 -4.71
N GLU A 565 -0.26 21.60 -4.63
CA GLU A 565 0.51 21.19 -5.80
C GLU A 565 0.04 19.84 -6.36
N TYR A 566 -0.37 18.88 -5.53
CA TYR A 566 -0.95 17.61 -5.99
C TYR A 566 -2.26 17.82 -6.74
N PHE A 567 -3.16 18.67 -6.22
CA PHE A 567 -4.42 18.97 -6.89
C PHE A 567 -4.19 19.74 -8.20
N GLN A 568 -3.28 20.72 -8.22
CA GLN A 568 -2.89 21.41 -9.45
C GLN A 568 -2.30 20.43 -10.49
N TRP A 569 -1.47 19.49 -10.05
CA TRP A 569 -0.91 18.46 -10.92
C TRP A 569 -1.98 17.57 -11.56
N CYS A 570 -3.02 17.22 -10.79
CA CYS A 570 -4.17 16.47 -11.30
C CYS A 570 -4.87 17.25 -12.42
N GLU A 571 -5.17 18.53 -12.20
CA GLU A 571 -5.78 19.39 -13.23
C GLU A 571 -4.91 19.53 -14.48
N ASP A 572 -3.61 19.73 -14.32
CA ASP A 572 -2.66 19.88 -15.42
C ASP A 572 -2.61 18.66 -16.34
N MET A 573 -2.82 17.47 -15.77
CA MET A 573 -2.90 16.19 -16.51
C MET A 573 -4.32 15.86 -17.00
N GLY A 574 -5.36 16.52 -16.46
CA GLY A 574 -6.76 16.15 -16.67
C GLY A 574 -7.16 14.87 -15.91
N ALA A 575 -6.54 14.63 -14.76
CA ALA A 575 -6.82 13.52 -13.85
C ALA A 575 -7.66 13.98 -12.64
N GLU A 576 -8.42 13.08 -12.04
CA GLU A 576 -9.15 13.33 -10.81
C GLU A 576 -8.25 13.14 -9.58
N PRO A 577 -8.31 14.01 -8.57
CA PRO A 577 -7.57 13.82 -7.33
C PRO A 577 -8.25 12.74 -6.46
N LEU A 578 -7.46 11.79 -5.96
CA LEU A 578 -7.82 10.84 -4.89
C LEU A 578 -6.89 11.09 -3.69
N PRO A 579 -7.14 12.14 -2.88
CA PRO A 579 -6.44 12.34 -1.63
C PRO A 579 -6.79 11.24 -0.63
N VAL A 580 -5.79 10.65 0.02
CA VAL A 580 -5.93 9.62 1.04
C VAL A 580 -5.56 10.22 2.40
N LEU A 581 -6.37 9.94 3.43
CA LEU A 581 -6.15 10.35 4.82
C LEU A 581 -6.05 9.12 5.72
N ALA A 582 -5.25 9.19 6.79
CA ALA A 582 -5.09 8.07 7.71
C ALA A 582 -6.42 7.73 8.38
N ALA A 583 -6.67 6.45 8.67
CA ALA A 583 -7.89 6.00 9.35
C ALA A 583 -7.89 6.29 10.87
N GLY A 584 -7.08 7.26 11.33
CA GLY A 584 -6.88 7.57 12.74
C GLY A 584 -5.96 6.60 13.49
N VAL A 585 -5.19 5.79 12.77
CA VAL A 585 -4.19 4.84 13.30
C VAL A 585 -2.83 5.05 12.62
N PRO A 586 -1.69 4.67 13.25
CA PRO A 586 -0.37 4.85 12.66
C PRO A 586 0.01 3.69 11.73
N CYS A 587 1.16 3.78 11.05
CA CYS A 587 1.57 2.77 10.07
C CYS A 587 1.86 1.44 10.75
N GLN A 588 1.44 0.32 10.14
CA GLN A 588 1.84 -1.04 10.57
C GLN A 588 3.36 -1.27 10.56
N ASN A 589 4.10 -0.42 9.81
CA ASN A 589 5.55 -0.43 9.74
C ASN A 589 6.25 0.60 10.65
N SER A 590 5.52 1.25 11.57
CA SER A 590 6.11 2.22 12.50
C SER A 590 7.20 1.57 13.36
N ARG A 591 8.40 2.17 13.40
CA ARG A 591 9.47 1.81 14.34
C ARG A 591 9.10 2.12 15.80
N PRO A 592 9.81 1.55 16.79
CA PRO A 592 9.60 1.88 18.20
C PRO A 592 9.80 3.36 18.51
N ASN A 593 8.82 3.95 19.22
CA ASN A 593 8.97 5.26 19.85
C ASN A 593 9.82 5.19 21.14
N ALA A 594 9.98 6.31 21.86
CA ALA A 594 10.74 6.35 23.11
C ALA A 594 10.20 5.40 24.21
N GLN A 595 8.89 5.12 24.17
CA GLN A 595 8.22 4.18 25.06
C GLN A 595 8.33 2.73 24.59
N GLY A 596 8.91 2.47 23.41
CA GLY A 596 9.05 1.14 22.83
C GLY A 596 7.83 0.65 22.05
N ILE A 597 6.80 1.49 21.86
CA ILE A 597 5.58 1.14 21.10
C ILE A 597 5.88 1.23 19.61
N CYS A 598 5.56 0.18 18.83
CA CYS A 598 5.83 0.10 17.39
C CYS A 598 4.74 -0.68 16.64
N GLY A 599 4.67 -0.49 15.31
CA GLY A 599 3.59 -0.98 14.46
C GLY A 599 2.33 -0.11 14.53
N GLN A 600 1.21 -0.64 14.02
CA GLN A 600 -0.08 0.04 14.05
C GLN A 600 -0.73 -0.12 15.42
N GLN A 601 -0.40 0.77 16.35
CA GLN A 601 -0.76 0.64 17.75
C GLN A 601 -1.56 1.80 18.27
N GLY A 602 -2.67 1.47 18.94
CA GLY A 602 -3.66 2.44 19.37
C GLY A 602 -4.26 3.19 18.19
N GLY A 603 -4.71 4.40 18.47
CA GLY A 603 -5.13 5.36 17.46
C GLY A 603 -5.27 6.75 18.08
N ILE A 604 -5.62 7.74 17.27
CA ILE A 604 -5.94 9.10 17.75
C ILE A 604 -6.91 8.98 18.93
N PRO A 605 -6.64 9.61 20.09
CA PRO A 605 -7.52 9.48 21.25
C PRO A 605 -8.98 9.76 20.87
N MET A 606 -9.93 8.97 21.39
CA MET A 606 -11.35 9.12 21.00
C MET A 606 -11.91 10.53 21.28
N ALA A 607 -11.38 11.23 22.29
CA ALA A 607 -11.73 12.62 22.58
C ALA A 607 -11.24 13.61 21.50
N GLU A 608 -10.20 13.26 20.74
CA GLU A 608 -9.62 14.06 19.66
C GLU A 608 -10.18 13.68 18.28
N MET A 609 -10.80 12.50 18.15
CA MET A 609 -11.41 12.05 16.90
C MET A 609 -12.40 13.04 16.29
N PRO A 610 -13.28 13.76 17.04
CA PRO A 610 -14.14 14.78 16.44
C PRO A 610 -13.37 15.88 15.70
N LYS A 611 -12.20 16.28 16.23
CA LYS A 611 -11.32 17.26 15.57
C LYS A 611 -10.72 16.68 14.29
N TYR A 612 -10.24 15.44 14.33
CA TYR A 612 -9.69 14.78 13.14
C TYR A 612 -10.75 14.55 12.05
N VAL A 613 -11.97 14.16 12.43
CA VAL A 613 -13.11 14.08 11.52
C VAL A 613 -13.39 15.44 10.88
N GLN A 614 -13.36 16.52 11.66
CA GLN A 614 -13.49 17.87 11.11
C GLN A 614 -12.34 18.21 10.14
N ASP A 615 -11.12 17.77 10.40
CA ASP A 615 -9.99 17.96 9.48
C ASP A 615 -10.22 17.25 8.12
N VAL A 616 -10.90 16.10 8.09
CA VAL A 616 -11.31 15.41 6.86
C VAL A 616 -12.41 16.18 6.12
N LEU A 617 -13.42 16.67 6.85
CA LEU A 617 -14.49 17.48 6.24
C LEU A 617 -13.96 18.81 5.69
N ASP A 618 -13.01 19.43 6.40
CA ASP A 618 -12.36 20.66 5.99
C ASP A 618 -11.58 20.51 4.67
N LEU A 619 -11.12 19.29 4.32
CA LEU A 619 -10.50 19.04 3.02
C LEU A 619 -11.52 19.20 1.88
N VAL A 620 -12.74 18.69 2.06
CA VAL A 620 -13.81 18.84 1.06
C VAL A 620 -14.20 20.31 0.91
N GLU A 621 -14.33 21.03 2.02
CA GLU A 621 -14.59 22.47 2.02
C GLU A 621 -13.45 23.28 1.38
N TRP A 622 -12.19 22.90 1.63
CA TRP A 622 -11.03 23.51 0.98
C TRP A 622 -11.00 23.26 -0.52
N ALA A 623 -11.33 22.05 -0.98
CA ALA A 623 -11.26 21.68 -2.39
C ALA A 623 -12.47 22.19 -3.20
N ASN A 624 -13.68 22.13 -2.64
CA ASN A 624 -14.94 22.35 -3.37
C ASN A 624 -15.75 23.54 -2.90
N GLY A 625 -15.52 24.07 -1.70
CA GLY A 625 -16.33 25.13 -1.11
C GLY A 625 -16.26 26.46 -1.88
N ASP A 626 -17.21 27.35 -1.57
CA ASP A 626 -17.26 28.73 -2.06
C ASP A 626 -16.34 29.64 -1.23
N PRO A 627 -15.35 30.32 -1.83
CA PRO A 627 -14.48 31.27 -1.14
C PRO A 627 -15.20 32.42 -0.43
N ALA A 628 -16.44 32.75 -0.83
CA ALA A 628 -17.22 33.80 -0.19
C ALA A 628 -17.74 33.39 1.21
N THR A 629 -17.90 32.09 1.48
CA THR A 629 -18.54 31.57 2.70
C THR A 629 -17.67 30.61 3.50
N SER A 630 -16.67 29.98 2.87
CA SER A 630 -15.76 29.04 3.51
C SER A 630 -14.36 29.64 3.65
N LYS A 631 -13.85 29.73 4.88
CA LYS A 631 -12.47 30.16 5.14
C LYS A 631 -11.43 29.25 4.46
N TRP A 632 -11.76 27.98 4.27
CA TRP A 632 -10.89 27.00 3.65
C TRP A 632 -10.84 27.20 2.14
N ALA A 633 -11.99 27.37 1.49
CA ALA A 633 -12.04 27.74 0.07
C ALA A 633 -11.40 29.11 -0.18
N LYS A 634 -11.54 30.06 0.76
CA LYS A 634 -10.82 31.34 0.71
C LYS A 634 -9.30 31.14 0.74
N MET A 635 -8.79 30.23 1.57
CA MET A 635 -7.36 29.89 1.60
C MET A 635 -6.87 29.33 0.24
N ARG A 636 -7.67 28.48 -0.41
CA ARG A 636 -7.41 28.00 -1.78
C ARG A 636 -7.39 29.16 -2.80
N ALA A 637 -8.38 30.05 -2.71
CA ALA A 637 -8.50 31.22 -3.58
C ALA A 637 -7.34 32.21 -3.42
N ASP A 638 -6.94 32.49 -2.18
CA ASP A 638 -5.82 33.39 -1.85
C ASP A 638 -4.47 32.81 -2.31
N ALA A 639 -4.36 31.46 -2.39
CA ALA A 639 -3.22 30.77 -2.99
C ALA A 639 -3.22 30.81 -4.54
N GLY A 640 -4.20 31.46 -5.18
CA GLY A 640 -4.26 31.67 -6.62
C GLY A 640 -5.25 30.77 -7.37
N HIS A 641 -6.02 29.93 -6.66
CA HIS A 641 -7.00 29.03 -7.28
C HIS A 641 -8.42 29.23 -6.73
N PRO A 642 -9.16 30.25 -7.22
CA PRO A 642 -10.50 30.55 -6.70
C PRO A 642 -11.56 29.52 -7.09
N ALA A 643 -11.41 28.84 -8.24
CA ALA A 643 -12.32 27.80 -8.69
C ALA A 643 -12.24 26.56 -7.77
N PRO A 644 -13.30 25.75 -7.65
CA PRO A 644 -13.19 24.47 -6.96
C PRO A 644 -12.34 23.49 -7.78
N PHE A 645 -11.57 22.65 -7.10
CA PHE A 645 -10.83 21.54 -7.72
C PHE A 645 -11.73 20.38 -8.17
N ASN A 646 -13.03 20.40 -7.82
CA ASN A 646 -14.01 19.37 -8.15
C ASN A 646 -13.60 17.98 -7.62
N LEU A 647 -13.23 17.93 -6.33
CA LEU A 647 -12.96 16.70 -5.60
C LEU A 647 -14.19 15.79 -5.61
N LYS A 648 -14.00 14.52 -5.99
CA LYS A 648 -15.08 13.51 -6.06
C LYS A 648 -14.86 12.31 -5.15
N MET A 649 -13.60 12.02 -4.82
CA MET A 649 -13.21 10.80 -4.11
C MET A 649 -12.30 11.15 -2.95
N VAL A 650 -12.44 10.46 -1.82
CA VAL A 650 -11.52 10.55 -0.69
C VAL A 650 -11.19 9.15 -0.22
N GLY A 651 -9.90 8.84 -0.12
CA GLY A 651 -9.39 7.61 0.46
C GLY A 651 -9.28 7.71 1.98
N ILE A 652 -9.75 6.70 2.73
CA ILE A 652 -9.61 6.63 4.18
C ILE A 652 -8.89 5.33 4.54
N GLY A 653 -7.69 5.46 5.11
CA GLY A 653 -6.80 4.34 5.40
C GLY A 653 -5.91 3.94 4.22
N ASN A 654 -4.95 3.06 4.50
CA ASN A 654 -3.99 2.48 3.57
C ASN A 654 -3.38 1.24 4.23
N GLU A 655 -3.45 0.03 3.68
CA GLU A 655 -2.74 -1.14 4.26
C GLU A 655 -2.91 -1.33 5.79
N ASP A 656 -4.04 -0.93 6.36
CA ASP A 656 -4.22 -0.93 7.81
C ASP A 656 -4.41 -2.37 8.32
N LEU A 657 -3.80 -2.70 9.46
CA LEU A 657 -4.23 -3.87 10.23
C LEU A 657 -5.70 -3.64 10.65
N ILE A 658 -6.57 -4.61 10.42
CA ILE A 658 -8.02 -4.47 10.67
C ILE A 658 -8.33 -4.82 12.13
N SER A 659 -7.72 -4.02 13.03
CA SER A 659 -7.87 -4.10 14.47
C SER A 659 -9.12 -3.39 14.97
N THR A 660 -9.46 -3.60 16.25
CA THR A 660 -10.59 -2.92 16.89
C THR A 660 -10.42 -1.39 16.90
N ASP A 661 -9.19 -0.92 17.16
CA ASP A 661 -8.85 0.50 17.17
C ASP A 661 -9.02 1.15 15.80
N PHE A 662 -8.67 0.42 14.73
CA PHE A 662 -8.89 0.84 13.35
C PHE A 662 -10.38 0.96 13.06
N GLU A 663 -11.16 -0.11 13.27
CA GLU A 663 -12.57 -0.17 12.86
C GLU A 663 -13.38 0.99 13.46
N GLN A 664 -13.20 1.27 14.77
CA GLN A 664 -13.93 2.33 15.45
C GLN A 664 -13.71 3.70 14.79
N ARG A 665 -12.45 4.05 14.52
CA ARG A 665 -12.06 5.36 13.96
C ARG A 665 -12.37 5.46 12.49
N TYR A 666 -12.06 4.40 11.74
CA TYR A 666 -12.36 4.26 10.33
C TYR A 666 -13.85 4.50 10.06
N LEU A 667 -14.73 3.82 10.80
CA LEU A 667 -16.17 3.99 10.63
C LEU A 667 -16.68 5.35 11.10
N MET A 668 -16.08 5.98 12.11
CA MET A 668 -16.42 7.37 12.49
C MET A 668 -16.17 8.34 11.34
N ILE A 669 -15.01 8.22 10.68
CA ILE A 669 -14.62 9.08 9.57
C ILE A 669 -15.53 8.85 8.36
N CYS A 670 -15.70 7.60 7.92
CA CYS A 670 -16.51 7.27 6.74
C CYS A 670 -17.97 7.71 6.90
N LYS A 671 -18.56 7.49 8.07
CA LYS A 671 -19.94 7.91 8.38
C LYS A 671 -20.08 9.43 8.32
N ALA A 672 -19.22 10.16 9.02
CA ALA A 672 -19.30 11.62 9.07
C ALA A 672 -19.11 12.26 7.69
N LEU A 673 -18.17 11.73 6.88
CA LEU A 673 -17.94 12.21 5.52
C LEU A 673 -19.18 11.99 4.64
N LYS A 674 -19.77 10.79 4.63
CA LYS A 674 -20.95 10.52 3.80
C LYS A 674 -22.23 11.20 4.30
N GLU A 675 -22.36 11.45 5.59
CA GLU A 675 -23.49 12.21 6.13
C GLU A 675 -23.42 13.70 5.76
N LYS A 676 -22.21 14.27 5.70
CA LYS A 676 -22.01 15.69 5.37
C LYS A 676 -21.88 15.95 3.87
N HIS A 677 -21.22 15.05 3.16
CA HIS A 677 -20.89 15.12 1.74
C HIS A 677 -21.26 13.80 1.04
N PRO A 678 -22.57 13.51 0.87
CA PRO A 678 -23.02 12.27 0.22
C PRO A 678 -22.57 12.16 -1.25
N GLU A 679 -22.20 13.27 -1.88
CA GLU A 679 -21.65 13.35 -3.24
C GLU A 679 -20.22 12.83 -3.36
N ILE A 680 -19.47 12.71 -2.26
CA ILE A 680 -18.10 12.19 -2.26
C ILE A 680 -18.14 10.66 -2.19
N GLU A 681 -17.39 10.02 -3.08
CA GLU A 681 -17.09 8.59 -3.07
C GLU A 681 -16.03 8.31 -1.98
N VAL A 682 -16.36 7.47 -1.01
CA VAL A 682 -15.42 7.01 0.01
C VAL A 682 -14.74 5.74 -0.47
N VAL A 683 -13.41 5.82 -0.63
CA VAL A 683 -12.55 4.69 -0.97
C VAL A 683 -11.91 4.19 0.32
N GLY A 684 -12.40 3.07 0.83
CA GLY A 684 -11.90 2.40 2.03
C GLY A 684 -10.64 1.58 1.80
N THR A 685 -10.18 0.85 2.81
CA THR A 685 -9.13 -0.18 2.68
C THR A 685 -9.61 -1.53 3.20
N VAL A 686 -9.06 -2.62 2.68
CA VAL A 686 -9.24 -3.98 3.22
C VAL A 686 -7.93 -4.57 3.78
N GLY A 687 -6.96 -3.72 4.10
CA GLY A 687 -5.73 -4.09 4.77
C GLY A 687 -4.53 -4.33 3.85
N PRO A 688 -3.39 -4.77 4.41
CA PRO A 688 -2.08 -4.71 3.74
C PRO A 688 -1.86 -5.75 2.64
N PHE A 689 -2.66 -6.81 2.64
CA PHE A 689 -2.42 -7.97 1.79
C PHE A 689 -3.72 -8.51 1.23
N HIS A 690 -3.64 -9.15 0.07
CA HIS A 690 -4.76 -9.83 -0.56
C HIS A 690 -5.06 -11.20 0.06
N TYR A 691 -6.16 -11.85 -0.36
CA TYR A 691 -6.54 -13.18 0.13
C TYR A 691 -5.42 -14.23 -0.09
N PRO A 692 -5.11 -15.10 0.90
CA PRO A 692 -5.83 -15.36 2.15
C PRO A 692 -5.31 -14.61 3.40
N SER A 693 -5.27 -13.28 3.38
CA SER A 693 -4.99 -12.48 4.58
C SER A 693 -6.19 -12.38 5.55
N SER A 694 -5.91 -12.37 6.85
CA SER A 694 -6.90 -12.15 7.92
C SER A 694 -7.49 -10.73 7.84
N ASP A 695 -6.63 -9.73 7.63
CA ASP A 695 -7.02 -8.34 7.42
C ASP A 695 -7.93 -8.20 6.20
N TYR A 696 -7.58 -8.87 5.10
CA TYR A 696 -8.39 -8.88 3.88
C TYR A 696 -9.81 -9.38 4.13
N ILE A 697 -9.94 -10.50 4.85
CA ILE A 697 -11.23 -11.11 5.14
C ILE A 697 -12.07 -10.18 6.03
N GLU A 698 -11.49 -9.65 7.11
CA GLU A 698 -12.20 -8.78 8.06
C GLU A 698 -12.52 -7.41 7.43
N GLY A 699 -11.59 -6.82 6.68
CA GLY A 699 -11.79 -5.56 5.96
C GLY A 699 -12.94 -5.66 4.96
N TRP A 700 -12.99 -6.73 4.17
CA TRP A 700 -14.11 -6.96 3.25
C TRP A 700 -15.44 -7.19 3.96
N LYS A 701 -15.43 -7.81 5.15
CA LYS A 701 -16.62 -7.95 5.98
C LYS A 701 -17.11 -6.58 6.44
N ILE A 702 -16.24 -5.75 7.02
CA ILE A 702 -16.56 -4.38 7.44
C ILE A 702 -17.12 -3.57 6.26
N ALA A 703 -16.46 -3.62 5.09
CA ALA A 703 -16.89 -2.90 3.90
C ALA A 703 -18.29 -3.31 3.42
N LYS A 704 -18.59 -4.61 3.38
CA LYS A 704 -19.90 -5.13 2.97
C LYS A 704 -21.01 -4.74 3.95
N GLU A 705 -20.74 -4.84 5.24
CA GLU A 705 -21.68 -4.45 6.31
C GLU A 705 -21.95 -2.94 6.32
N ASN A 706 -20.97 -2.13 5.91
CA ASN A 706 -21.02 -0.68 5.91
C ASN A 706 -21.10 -0.04 4.51
N LYS A 707 -21.52 -0.78 3.48
CA LYS A 707 -21.54 -0.33 2.07
C LYS A 707 -22.36 0.92 1.75
N LYS A 708 -23.16 1.42 2.70
CA LYS A 708 -23.84 2.73 2.57
C LYS A 708 -22.89 3.90 2.82
N TRP A 709 -21.74 3.63 3.44
CA TRP A 709 -20.73 4.62 3.82
C TRP A 709 -19.39 4.43 3.09
N ILE A 710 -19.21 3.29 2.42
CA ILE A 710 -17.98 2.89 1.74
C ILE A 710 -18.39 2.49 0.32
N ASP A 711 -18.00 3.30 -0.66
CA ASP A 711 -18.41 3.14 -2.06
C ASP A 711 -17.46 2.17 -2.80
N ALA A 712 -16.17 2.23 -2.47
CA ALA A 712 -15.13 1.34 -2.97
C ALA A 712 -14.15 0.93 -1.86
N VAL A 713 -13.36 -0.12 -2.10
CA VAL A 713 -12.27 -0.54 -1.22
C VAL A 713 -10.96 -0.71 -2.00
N ASP A 714 -9.88 -0.32 -1.34
CA ASP A 714 -8.50 -0.42 -1.82
C ASP A 714 -7.91 -1.80 -1.48
N GLU A 715 -7.51 -2.53 -2.52
CA GLU A 715 -6.81 -3.81 -2.45
C GLU A 715 -5.36 -3.68 -2.93
N HIS A 716 -4.44 -4.35 -2.25
CA HIS A 716 -3.02 -4.31 -2.56
C HIS A 716 -2.44 -5.71 -2.77
N TYR A 717 -1.59 -5.89 -3.81
CA TYR A 717 -0.81 -7.12 -3.96
C TYR A 717 0.46 -6.99 -4.80
N TYR A 718 1.56 -7.49 -4.22
CA TYR A 718 2.88 -7.57 -4.83
C TYR A 718 3.31 -9.02 -5.00
N GLU A 719 3.07 -9.59 -6.18
CA GLU A 719 3.12 -11.04 -6.38
C GLU A 719 4.09 -11.48 -7.48
N GLN A 720 4.48 -12.76 -7.50
CA GLN A 720 5.32 -13.26 -8.60
C GLN A 720 4.54 -13.31 -9.92
N PRO A 721 5.19 -13.17 -11.10
CA PRO A 721 4.52 -13.25 -12.40
C PRO A 721 3.62 -14.49 -12.55
N GLY A 722 4.06 -15.64 -12.03
CA GLY A 722 3.26 -16.87 -12.07
C GLY A 722 1.93 -16.76 -11.30
N TRP A 723 1.87 -16.01 -10.20
CA TRP A 723 0.62 -15.74 -9.48
C TRP A 723 -0.41 -15.09 -10.40
N PHE A 724 -0.07 -13.98 -11.06
CA PHE A 724 -0.96 -13.29 -12.00
C PHE A 724 -1.45 -14.22 -13.12
N ILE A 725 -0.56 -15.06 -13.66
CA ILE A 725 -0.90 -16.03 -14.69
C ILE A 725 -1.87 -17.12 -14.19
N ASN A 726 -1.83 -17.47 -12.90
CA ASN A 726 -2.67 -18.50 -12.30
C ASN A 726 -3.98 -17.96 -11.70
N HIS A 727 -4.10 -16.64 -11.55
CA HIS A 727 -5.21 -15.94 -10.90
C HIS A 727 -5.97 -15.07 -11.88
N GLN A 728 -6.07 -15.50 -13.14
CA GLN A 728 -6.75 -14.73 -14.17
C GLN A 728 -8.26 -14.59 -13.94
N ASP A 729 -8.83 -15.40 -13.06
CA ASP A 729 -10.23 -15.41 -12.62
C ASP A 729 -10.43 -14.73 -11.26
N TYR A 730 -9.43 -14.02 -10.72
CA TYR A 730 -9.44 -13.48 -9.36
C TYR A 730 -10.73 -12.71 -9.04
N TYR A 731 -11.15 -11.81 -9.93
CA TYR A 731 -12.34 -10.98 -9.76
C TYR A 731 -13.64 -11.60 -10.32
N ASP A 732 -13.55 -12.71 -11.06
CA ASP A 732 -14.68 -13.29 -11.79
C ASP A 732 -15.84 -13.72 -10.88
N HIS A 733 -15.56 -13.99 -9.59
CA HIS A 733 -16.55 -14.45 -8.61
C HIS A 733 -16.89 -13.43 -7.52
N TYR A 734 -16.46 -12.18 -7.67
CA TYR A 734 -16.77 -11.13 -6.70
C TYR A 734 -18.27 -10.80 -6.70
N ASP A 735 -18.78 -10.33 -5.56
CA ASP A 735 -20.17 -9.87 -5.48
C ASP A 735 -20.28 -8.49 -6.15
N ARG A 736 -20.97 -8.42 -7.30
CA ARG A 736 -21.18 -7.18 -8.07
C ARG A 736 -22.06 -6.16 -7.33
N LYS A 737 -22.64 -6.51 -6.17
CA LYS A 737 -23.43 -5.63 -5.30
C LYS A 737 -22.68 -5.16 -4.04
N ALA A 738 -21.45 -5.63 -3.83
CA ALA A 738 -20.56 -5.14 -2.79
C ALA A 738 -19.99 -3.75 -3.19
N PRO A 739 -19.31 -3.03 -2.27
CA PRO A 739 -18.47 -1.91 -2.65
C PRO A 739 -17.53 -2.27 -3.80
N LYS A 740 -17.22 -1.29 -4.65
CA LYS A 740 -16.34 -1.45 -5.80
C LYS A 740 -14.90 -1.72 -5.37
N VAL A 741 -14.07 -2.17 -6.29
CA VAL A 741 -12.64 -2.37 -6.03
C VAL A 741 -11.84 -1.27 -6.68
N TYR A 742 -10.97 -0.67 -5.89
CA TYR A 742 -9.79 0.02 -6.34
C TYR A 742 -8.58 -0.88 -6.09
N LEU A 743 -7.87 -1.27 -7.14
CA LEU A 743 -6.58 -1.95 -7.00
C LEU A 743 -5.48 -0.89 -6.86
N GLY A 744 -5.30 -0.35 -5.65
CA GLY A 744 -4.49 0.85 -5.43
C GLY A 744 -2.99 0.63 -5.46
N GLU A 745 -2.54 -0.58 -5.15
CA GLU A 745 -1.14 -0.94 -5.30
C GLU A 745 -1.00 -2.36 -5.85
N TYR A 746 -0.36 -2.48 -7.01
CA TYR A 746 0.05 -3.77 -7.52
C TYR A 746 1.30 -3.68 -8.37
N ALA A 747 2.12 -4.73 -8.29
CA ALA A 747 3.21 -4.98 -9.22
C ALA A 747 3.56 -6.46 -9.23
N ALA A 748 4.02 -6.98 -10.37
CA ALA A 748 4.71 -8.24 -10.38
C ALA A 748 6.12 -8.05 -9.81
N ASN A 749 6.56 -8.91 -8.90
CA ASN A 749 7.90 -8.87 -8.32
C ASN A 749 8.88 -9.77 -9.10
N GLY A 750 10.16 -9.76 -8.72
CA GLY A 750 11.21 -10.58 -9.33
C GLY A 750 12.04 -9.86 -10.40
N ASN A 751 13.04 -10.55 -10.95
CA ASN A 751 14.17 -9.91 -11.66
C ASN A 751 14.00 -9.75 -13.18
N ASN A 752 12.99 -10.37 -13.79
CA ASN A 752 12.81 -10.29 -15.25
C ASN A 752 11.71 -9.28 -15.60
N GLU A 753 12.14 -8.10 -16.06
CA GLU A 753 11.24 -6.97 -16.32
C GLU A 753 10.15 -7.29 -17.36
N LEU A 754 10.49 -8.04 -18.41
CA LEU A 754 9.53 -8.42 -19.44
C LEU A 754 8.51 -9.46 -18.92
N ASP A 755 8.92 -10.45 -18.13
CA ASP A 755 7.99 -11.42 -17.51
C ASP A 755 6.97 -10.71 -16.62
N ARG A 756 7.42 -9.71 -15.84
CA ARG A 756 6.55 -8.87 -14.99
C ARG A 756 5.51 -8.14 -15.83
N ALA A 757 5.96 -7.37 -16.82
CA ALA A 757 5.07 -6.58 -17.67
C ALA A 757 4.06 -7.44 -18.44
N LEU A 758 4.47 -8.60 -18.96
CA LEU A 758 3.56 -9.52 -19.65
C LEU A 758 2.51 -10.11 -18.70
N ALA A 759 2.90 -10.50 -17.49
CA ALA A 759 1.97 -11.01 -16.48
C ALA A 759 0.98 -9.92 -16.03
N GLU A 760 1.48 -8.70 -15.78
CA GLU A 760 0.67 -7.52 -15.46
C GLU A 760 -0.30 -7.16 -16.60
N GLY A 761 0.15 -7.23 -17.86
CA GLY A 761 -0.71 -6.96 -19.02
C GLY A 761 -1.82 -8.00 -19.20
N ILE A 762 -1.53 -9.29 -18.98
CA ILE A 762 -2.55 -10.34 -18.95
C ILE A 762 -3.54 -10.08 -17.82
N HIS A 763 -3.04 -9.70 -16.64
CA HIS A 763 -3.90 -9.33 -15.51
C HIS A 763 -4.80 -8.14 -15.81
N LEU A 764 -4.27 -7.09 -16.45
CA LEU A 764 -5.05 -5.92 -16.86
C LEU A 764 -6.17 -6.26 -17.86
N CYS A 765 -5.98 -7.25 -18.75
CA CYS A 765 -7.08 -7.77 -19.58
C CYS A 765 -8.20 -8.40 -18.73
N ASN A 766 -7.86 -9.08 -17.64
CA ASN A 766 -8.83 -9.68 -16.72
C ASN A 766 -9.51 -8.64 -15.82
N VAL A 767 -8.77 -7.59 -15.45
CA VAL A 767 -9.31 -6.42 -14.77
C VAL A 767 -10.33 -5.73 -15.67
N GLU A 768 -10.04 -5.48 -16.94
CA GLU A 768 -11.02 -4.89 -17.88
C GLU A 768 -12.25 -5.78 -18.06
N ARG A 769 -12.09 -7.11 -18.10
CA ARG A 769 -13.21 -8.05 -18.12
C ARG A 769 -14.11 -7.94 -16.89
N ASN A 770 -13.55 -7.55 -15.75
CA ASN A 770 -14.27 -7.35 -14.49
C ASN A 770 -14.33 -5.85 -14.12
N GLY A 771 -14.33 -4.96 -15.12
CA GLY A 771 -14.37 -3.51 -14.90
C GLY A 771 -15.72 -3.02 -14.35
N ASP A 772 -16.70 -3.93 -14.21
CA ASP A 772 -17.93 -3.74 -13.45
C ASP A 772 -17.72 -3.90 -11.93
N VAL A 773 -16.64 -4.56 -11.52
CA VAL A 773 -16.22 -4.73 -10.11
C VAL A 773 -15.03 -3.82 -9.79
N VAL A 774 -13.98 -3.87 -10.60
CA VAL A 774 -12.76 -3.08 -10.43
C VAL A 774 -12.89 -1.77 -11.21
N GLU A 775 -13.02 -0.66 -10.50
CA GLU A 775 -13.25 0.65 -11.12
C GLU A 775 -11.97 1.46 -11.33
N MET A 776 -10.92 1.16 -10.59
CA MET A 776 -9.66 1.89 -10.59
C MET A 776 -8.50 0.92 -10.35
N THR A 777 -7.35 1.19 -10.97
CA THR A 777 -6.08 0.51 -10.67
C THR A 777 -4.91 1.49 -10.74
N SER A 778 -3.89 1.24 -9.94
CA SER A 778 -2.61 1.95 -10.02
C SER A 778 -1.44 1.03 -9.67
N TYR A 779 -0.44 1.02 -10.55
CA TYR A 779 0.82 0.35 -10.27
C TYR A 779 1.62 1.12 -9.22
N ALA A 780 2.35 0.41 -8.37
CA ALA A 780 3.17 0.99 -7.32
C ALA A 780 4.52 0.24 -7.15
N PRO A 781 5.60 0.93 -6.74
CA PRO A 781 5.75 2.39 -6.68
C PRO A 781 6.00 3.03 -8.06
N LEU A 782 5.73 4.33 -8.19
CA LEU A 782 5.81 5.04 -9.47
C LEU A 782 7.24 5.48 -9.83
N LEU A 783 7.95 6.12 -8.91
CA LEU A 783 9.23 6.78 -9.17
C LEU A 783 10.33 6.23 -8.26
N CYS A 784 11.54 6.10 -8.81
CA CYS A 784 12.74 5.85 -8.03
C CYS A 784 13.93 6.66 -8.56
N LYS A 785 14.54 7.48 -7.70
CA LYS A 785 15.82 8.09 -8.00
C LYS A 785 16.92 7.02 -7.96
N ASP A 786 17.79 6.99 -8.96
CA ASP A 786 18.92 6.06 -8.99
C ASP A 786 19.79 6.19 -7.73
N GLY A 787 20.08 5.05 -7.09
CA GLY A 787 20.84 4.98 -5.83
C GLY A 787 20.00 5.12 -4.55
N TYR A 788 18.69 5.38 -4.66
CA TYR A 788 17.78 5.60 -3.53
C TYR A 788 16.66 4.54 -3.45
N HIS A 789 16.98 3.29 -3.77
CA HIS A 789 16.01 2.21 -3.86
C HIS A 789 15.45 1.80 -2.47
N ASN A 790 14.24 2.25 -2.13
CA ASN A 790 13.49 1.75 -0.97
C ASN A 790 12.66 0.50 -1.31
N TRP A 791 12.28 0.35 -2.58
CA TRP A 791 11.47 -0.76 -3.11
C TRP A 791 12.02 -1.21 -4.47
N ASN A 792 11.60 -2.38 -4.96
CA ASN A 792 11.92 -2.87 -6.29
C ASN A 792 10.89 -3.94 -6.73
N PRO A 793 10.28 -3.83 -7.91
CA PRO A 793 10.45 -2.77 -8.92
C PRO A 793 9.71 -1.46 -8.65
N ASP A 794 10.10 -0.45 -9.42
CA ASP A 794 9.42 0.83 -9.60
C ASP A 794 9.11 1.02 -11.09
N MET A 795 8.12 1.85 -11.43
CA MET A 795 7.73 2.04 -12.84
C MET A 795 8.74 2.87 -13.64
N ILE A 796 9.27 3.94 -13.05
CA ILE A 796 10.12 4.94 -13.70
C ILE A 796 11.35 5.20 -12.83
N TYR A 797 12.53 5.04 -13.42
CA TYR A 797 13.81 5.36 -12.77
C TYR A 797 14.39 6.65 -13.34
N PHE A 798 15.00 7.48 -12.50
CA PHE A 798 15.52 8.78 -12.92
C PHE A 798 16.77 9.22 -12.16
N ASP A 799 17.49 10.18 -12.73
CA ASP A 799 18.61 10.87 -12.07
C ASP A 799 18.46 12.41 -12.16
N ASN A 800 19.44 13.16 -11.63
CA ASN A 800 19.45 14.62 -11.69
C ASN A 800 19.67 15.17 -13.11
N SER A 801 20.21 14.37 -14.04
CA SER A 801 20.59 14.76 -15.39
C SER A 801 19.47 14.66 -16.42
N GLU A 802 18.23 14.48 -15.96
CA GLU A 802 17.05 14.24 -16.80
C GLU A 802 17.13 12.96 -17.63
N LYS A 803 17.98 12.00 -17.23
CA LYS A 803 17.90 10.66 -17.78
C LYS A 803 16.78 9.91 -17.07
N ILE A 804 15.85 9.43 -17.87
CA ILE A 804 14.70 8.63 -17.42
C ILE A 804 14.80 7.26 -18.06
N ARG A 805 14.70 6.20 -17.25
CA ARG A 805 14.56 4.83 -17.69
C ARG A 805 13.13 4.35 -17.43
N LEU A 806 12.41 4.12 -18.52
CA LEU A 806 11.05 3.58 -18.52
C LEU A 806 11.09 2.07 -18.54
N THR A 807 10.35 1.43 -17.62
CA THR A 807 10.29 -0.03 -17.55
C THR A 807 9.36 -0.64 -18.62
N GLU A 808 9.44 -1.95 -18.85
CA GLU A 808 8.43 -2.67 -19.62
C GLU A 808 7.03 -2.54 -18.99
N SER A 809 6.95 -2.46 -17.65
CA SER A 809 5.70 -2.18 -16.93
C SER A 809 5.16 -0.79 -17.27
N TYR A 810 6.01 0.25 -17.35
CA TYR A 810 5.59 1.58 -17.83
C TYR A 810 4.95 1.50 -19.23
N LYS A 811 5.59 0.80 -20.17
CA LYS A 811 5.06 0.65 -21.54
C LYS A 811 3.71 -0.05 -21.55
N MET A 812 3.55 -1.07 -20.71
CA MET A 812 2.28 -1.79 -20.55
C MET A 812 1.18 -0.86 -20.00
N GLN A 813 1.46 -0.13 -18.91
CA GLN A 813 0.51 0.83 -18.33
C GLN A 813 0.13 1.93 -19.33
N LYS A 814 1.11 2.48 -20.06
CA LYS A 814 0.89 3.46 -21.12
C LYS A 814 -0.04 2.92 -22.21
N MET A 815 0.17 1.67 -22.65
CA MET A 815 -0.69 1.02 -23.64
C MET A 815 -2.14 0.94 -23.15
N PHE A 816 -2.37 0.53 -21.91
CA PHE A 816 -3.72 0.43 -21.36
C PHE A 816 -4.38 1.79 -21.11
N GLY A 817 -3.64 2.76 -20.56
CA GLY A 817 -4.16 4.11 -20.28
C GLY A 817 -4.57 4.88 -21.53
N GLN A 818 -3.75 4.82 -22.59
CA GLN A 818 -4.02 5.49 -23.86
C GLN A 818 -5.14 4.86 -24.70
N HIS A 819 -5.49 3.60 -24.43
CA HIS A 819 -6.50 2.84 -25.20
C HIS A 819 -7.61 2.33 -24.26
N SER A 820 -8.13 3.23 -23.43
CA SER A 820 -9.24 2.95 -22.51
C SER A 820 -10.61 3.03 -23.20
N GLY A 821 -11.64 2.50 -22.53
CA GLY A 821 -13.03 2.57 -22.96
C GLY A 821 -13.97 2.50 -21.75
N ASP A 822 -15.26 2.73 -21.98
CA ASP A 822 -16.32 2.69 -20.94
C ASP A 822 -17.28 1.49 -21.11
N THR A 823 -17.03 0.66 -22.13
CA THR A 823 -17.82 -0.53 -22.43
C THR A 823 -16.89 -1.70 -22.72
N TYR A 824 -16.96 -2.75 -21.91
CA TYR A 824 -16.29 -4.02 -22.23
C TYR A 824 -17.16 -4.87 -23.15
N ILE A 825 -16.55 -5.43 -24.20
CA ILE A 825 -17.22 -6.33 -25.15
C ILE A 825 -16.70 -7.74 -24.92
N VAL A 826 -17.61 -8.67 -24.63
CA VAL A 826 -17.26 -10.06 -24.38
C VAL A 826 -16.59 -10.65 -25.62
N SER A 827 -15.45 -11.29 -25.40
CA SER A 827 -14.72 -12.01 -26.43
C SER A 827 -14.26 -13.38 -25.92
N SER A 828 -14.13 -14.33 -26.84
CA SER A 828 -13.70 -15.70 -26.53
C SER A 828 -12.53 -16.09 -27.42
N LEU A 829 -11.39 -16.34 -26.78
CA LEU A 829 -10.20 -16.88 -27.41
C LEU A 829 -10.29 -18.41 -27.50
N ASN A 830 -10.34 -18.92 -28.73
CA ASN A 830 -10.23 -20.34 -29.04
C ASN A 830 -8.75 -20.70 -29.17
N LEU A 831 -8.19 -21.19 -28.07
CA LEU A 831 -6.80 -21.64 -27.95
C LEU A 831 -6.75 -22.73 -26.86
N PRO A 832 -5.90 -23.79 -26.99
CA PRO A 832 -5.78 -24.85 -25.99
C PRO A 832 -5.39 -24.31 -24.63
N ALA A 833 -5.85 -24.95 -23.54
CA ALA A 833 -5.64 -24.46 -22.17
C ALA A 833 -4.15 -24.17 -21.84
N ALA A 834 -3.23 -25.03 -22.28
CA ALA A 834 -1.80 -24.86 -22.06
C ALA A 834 -1.20 -23.61 -22.73
N LEU A 835 -1.79 -23.15 -23.84
CA LEU A 835 -1.36 -21.95 -24.57
C LEU A 835 -2.15 -20.71 -24.14
N LYS A 836 -3.48 -20.86 -23.96
CA LYS A 836 -4.43 -19.81 -23.58
C LYS A 836 -4.05 -19.11 -22.29
N LYS A 837 -3.51 -19.85 -21.32
CA LYS A 837 -3.01 -19.31 -20.06
C LYS A 837 -1.94 -18.21 -20.23
N TYR A 838 -1.24 -18.17 -21.34
CA TYR A 838 -0.18 -17.20 -21.63
C TYR A 838 -0.59 -16.14 -22.66
N VAL A 839 -1.89 -16.01 -22.94
CA VAL A 839 -2.42 -15.01 -23.87
C VAL A 839 -3.56 -14.25 -23.20
N GLY A 840 -3.37 -12.96 -23.02
CA GLY A 840 -4.41 -12.05 -22.52
C GLY A 840 -5.08 -11.33 -23.69
N THR A 841 -6.41 -11.24 -23.66
CA THR A 841 -7.18 -10.47 -24.65
C THR A 841 -8.24 -9.63 -23.97
N SER A 842 -8.39 -8.37 -24.39
CA SER A 842 -9.47 -7.49 -23.94
C SER A 842 -10.01 -6.67 -25.11
N VAL A 843 -11.33 -6.47 -25.14
CA VAL A 843 -12.01 -5.63 -26.14
C VAL A 843 -12.82 -4.58 -25.42
N VAL A 844 -12.43 -3.32 -25.56
CA VAL A 844 -13.12 -2.18 -24.93
C VAL A 844 -13.53 -1.17 -26.00
N LYS A 845 -14.68 -0.55 -25.79
CA LYS A 845 -15.18 0.55 -26.62
C LYS A 845 -15.22 1.83 -25.80
N ASP A 846 -14.71 2.90 -26.38
CA ASP A 846 -14.91 4.25 -25.90
C ASP A 846 -16.18 4.80 -26.56
N SER A 847 -17.27 4.93 -25.81
CA SER A 847 -18.53 5.44 -26.35
C SER A 847 -18.47 6.90 -26.80
N LYS A 848 -17.55 7.71 -26.26
CA LYS A 848 -17.39 9.13 -26.59
C LYS A 848 -16.76 9.31 -27.98
N THR A 849 -15.73 8.53 -28.29
CA THR A 849 -15.04 8.59 -29.59
C THR A 849 -15.58 7.59 -30.61
N GLY A 850 -16.31 6.56 -30.16
CA GLY A 850 -16.80 5.46 -30.98
C GLY A 850 -15.75 4.38 -31.27
N LYS A 851 -14.50 4.58 -30.84
CA LYS A 851 -13.38 3.65 -31.10
C LYS A 851 -13.52 2.37 -30.29
N THR A 852 -13.16 1.25 -30.92
CA THR A 852 -13.10 -0.06 -30.27
C THR A 852 -11.66 -0.56 -30.32
N TRP A 853 -11.11 -0.90 -29.15
CA TRP A 853 -9.73 -1.35 -28.99
C TRP A 853 -9.69 -2.82 -28.65
N LEU A 854 -8.91 -3.59 -29.40
CA LEU A 854 -8.48 -4.93 -29.04
C LEU A 854 -7.06 -4.85 -28.49
N LYS A 855 -6.87 -5.26 -27.23
CA LYS A 855 -5.56 -5.43 -26.61
C LYS A 855 -5.22 -6.90 -26.58
N VAL A 856 -4.01 -7.25 -26.99
CA VAL A 856 -3.52 -8.63 -26.98
C VAL A 856 -2.14 -8.66 -26.35
N VAL A 857 -1.99 -9.46 -25.29
CA VAL A 857 -0.71 -9.71 -24.61
C VAL A 857 -0.32 -11.15 -24.88
N ASN A 858 0.78 -11.36 -25.59
CA ASN A 858 1.30 -12.68 -25.96
C ASN A 858 2.56 -13.00 -25.15
N ALA A 859 2.44 -13.81 -24.11
CA ALA A 859 3.58 -14.29 -23.33
C ALA A 859 4.21 -15.58 -23.89
N LEU A 860 3.72 -16.12 -25.01
CA LEU A 860 4.26 -17.31 -25.65
C LEU A 860 5.59 -17.02 -26.36
N PRO A 861 6.47 -18.02 -26.52
CA PRO A 861 7.78 -17.88 -27.18
C PRO A 861 7.72 -17.74 -28.71
N ARG A 862 6.52 -17.74 -29.30
CA ARG A 862 6.30 -17.56 -30.75
C ARG A 862 5.23 -16.50 -31.02
N THR A 863 5.27 -15.98 -32.24
CA THR A 863 4.25 -15.07 -32.77
C THR A 863 2.86 -15.71 -32.68
N LEU A 864 1.87 -14.93 -32.28
CA LEU A 864 0.46 -15.30 -32.28
C LEU A 864 -0.25 -14.64 -33.47
N LYS A 865 -0.76 -15.45 -34.40
CA LYS A 865 -1.63 -15.02 -35.50
C LYS A 865 -3.07 -15.22 -35.08
N LEU A 866 -3.80 -14.12 -34.92
CA LEU A 866 -5.15 -14.12 -34.40
C LEU A 866 -6.15 -13.74 -35.50
N GLN A 867 -7.06 -14.66 -35.81
CA GLN A 867 -8.23 -14.38 -36.63
C GLN A 867 -9.33 -13.79 -35.75
N VAL A 868 -9.58 -12.50 -35.88
CA VAL A 868 -10.61 -11.76 -35.13
C VAL A 868 -11.90 -11.75 -35.93
N GLU A 869 -12.98 -12.27 -35.36
CA GLU A 869 -14.31 -12.32 -35.99
C GLU A 869 -15.35 -11.71 -35.06
N ALA A 870 -16.16 -10.78 -35.57
CA ALA A 870 -17.35 -10.32 -34.85
C ALA A 870 -18.52 -11.31 -35.03
N GLN A 871 -19.37 -11.47 -34.02
CA GLN A 871 -20.62 -12.22 -34.17
C GLN A 871 -21.74 -11.33 -34.74
N GLY A 872 -22.39 -11.76 -35.83
CA GLY A 872 -23.58 -11.10 -36.38
C GLY A 872 -23.60 -10.98 -37.90
N ALA A 873 -24.73 -10.57 -38.48
CA ALA A 873 -24.87 -10.34 -39.90
C ALA A 873 -24.05 -9.11 -40.34
N GLY A 874 -23.21 -9.25 -41.37
CA GLY A 874 -22.27 -8.20 -41.81
C GLY A 874 -20.98 -8.12 -40.99
N ALA A 875 -20.68 -9.12 -40.16
CA ALA A 875 -19.47 -9.16 -39.35
C ALA A 875 -18.18 -9.12 -40.18
N GLY A 876 -17.34 -8.13 -39.89
CA GLY A 876 -15.97 -8.06 -40.42
C GLY A 876 -15.08 -9.12 -39.79
N SER A 877 -14.11 -9.60 -40.57
CA SER A 877 -13.03 -10.46 -40.11
C SER A 877 -11.71 -9.75 -40.30
N LYS A 878 -10.85 -9.74 -39.28
CA LYS A 878 -9.53 -9.10 -39.33
C LYS A 878 -8.47 -10.07 -38.82
N GLN A 879 -7.36 -10.17 -39.53
CA GLN A 879 -6.19 -10.90 -39.04
C GLN A 879 -5.25 -9.91 -38.37
N VAL A 880 -4.78 -10.24 -37.18
CA VAL A 880 -3.73 -9.49 -36.47
C VAL A 880 -2.62 -10.44 -36.06
N GLU A 881 -1.39 -9.94 -35.98
CA GLU A 881 -0.23 -10.71 -35.55
C GLU A 881 0.42 -10.00 -34.36
N VAL A 882 0.78 -10.76 -33.33
CA VAL A 882 1.44 -10.24 -32.12
C VAL A 882 2.71 -11.04 -31.92
N LYS A 883 3.86 -10.36 -31.89
CA LYS A 883 5.16 -11.02 -31.79
C LYS A 883 5.27 -11.86 -30.53
N ALA A 884 6.19 -12.82 -30.54
CA ALA A 884 6.58 -13.58 -29.35
C ALA A 884 6.88 -12.64 -28.18
N ARG A 885 6.37 -12.96 -26.99
CA ARG A 885 6.68 -12.25 -25.74
C ARG A 885 6.52 -10.73 -25.85
N SER A 886 5.39 -10.29 -26.36
CA SER A 886 5.08 -8.87 -26.58
C SER A 886 3.58 -8.57 -26.39
N ALA A 887 3.21 -7.29 -26.43
CA ALA A 887 1.82 -6.85 -26.39
C ALA A 887 1.56 -5.81 -27.49
N GLU A 888 0.38 -5.87 -28.07
CA GLU A 888 -0.06 -4.94 -29.13
C GLU A 888 -1.53 -4.55 -28.94
N VAL A 889 -1.87 -3.38 -29.48
CA VAL A 889 -3.24 -2.83 -29.48
C VAL A 889 -3.69 -2.56 -30.92
N PHE A 890 -4.94 -2.88 -31.21
CA PHE A 890 -5.54 -2.75 -32.52
C PHE A 890 -6.86 -1.98 -32.42
N GLU A 891 -7.08 -1.00 -33.30
CA GLU A 891 -8.42 -0.43 -33.53
C GLU A 891 -9.23 -1.44 -34.37
N LEU A 892 -10.43 -1.83 -33.91
CA LEU A 892 -11.32 -2.79 -34.57
C LEU A 892 -12.36 -2.13 -35.46
#